data_AF-A0A840BQL1-F1
#
_entry.id   AF-A0A840BQL1-F1
#
_cell.length_a   1.000
_cell.length_b   1.000
_cell.length_c   1.000
_cell.angle_alpha   90.00
_cell.angle_beta   90.00
_cell.angle_gamma   90.00
#
_symmetry.space_group_name_H-M   'P 1'
#
loop_
_entity.id
_entity.type
_entity.pdbx_description
1 polymer ?
#
loop_
_entity_poly.entity_id
_entity_poly.type
_entity_poly.pdbx_seq_one_letter_code
_entity_poly.pdbx_strand_id
1 'polypeptide(L)'
;MLKSALSRLPKSLLFALPLVLVAMAYWGVLSCDYVWDDRPAYADNPFVRQAGDFFAAVLRPALPGTSYFRPLVLASFILEFRAFGAQPWISHAVSLALHLFNTFMLAWVVASVVRDEQRYKCAALAALVYGLHPAMIEPVAWVSGRFDLMVVSFTLMMCWAGLNLSGWRRNLSAGLLYLCACFCKEMAALAPLILFALIGLQERHPFSLRAWWAVLKDQRRLLLWLSLLLAGVLYLALRVRFIEGVMHVDSELTSALTSLGSRAGFVGATLLFYVKLIVFPFLQISPLHPLEAAAGRPVVPVAEGLAALGALLALAIWLVRRRSRWAWFLVAWVAAMLPVANIIPLTIFGNIGHERFLALPMTIVALWVATLARPLFAAPATTIARTAAYMAAGIWGGAALLTAWATVPKWQSDYSLWSWVYKTHADRPFVQLNLLNAAVMAGDLETARQVIARVGETRNLSIRLLTGVVAVRSGEFERGIALLDDVMASQPLPVGGADQRSGGGSAQAMPLGLRDQYAWWVTQGYGARAEAHLELGRYAQALSDLDWVRRYAPDYAPGYLLASVALYGLDRLDDGDRAYQQAEQFYFVEKRADVDRFRVQAVVRLCSASTGRPDTVCRAFASRFPEQFKGMSR
;
A
#
# COMPACT_ATOMS: atom_id res chain seq x y z
N MET A 1 -23.06 39.14 7.52
CA MET A 1 -22.47 38.96 6.17
C MET A 1 -22.27 37.49 5.78
N LEU A 2 -21.62 36.63 6.56
CA LEU A 2 -21.43 35.20 6.20
C LEU A 2 -22.73 34.39 5.96
N LYS A 3 -23.82 34.70 6.71
CA LYS A 3 -25.15 34.05 6.52
C LYS A 3 -25.74 34.27 5.13
N SER A 4 -25.58 35.45 4.52
CA SER A 4 -26.14 35.77 3.20
C SER A 4 -25.27 35.28 2.06
N ALA A 5 -23.98 35.05 2.30
CA ALA A 5 -23.06 34.52 1.30
C ALA A 5 -23.28 33.02 1.07
N LEU A 6 -23.34 32.21 2.15
CA LEU A 6 -23.50 30.75 2.05
C LEU A 6 -24.90 30.31 1.56
N SER A 7 -25.95 31.10 1.82
CA SER A 7 -27.31 30.80 1.33
C SER A 7 -27.53 31.15 -0.14
N ARG A 8 -26.63 31.94 -0.74
CA ARG A 8 -26.69 32.38 -2.14
C ARG A 8 -25.71 31.63 -3.06
N LEU A 9 -24.92 30.69 -2.52
CA LEU A 9 -24.00 29.93 -3.36
C LEU A 9 -24.79 29.03 -4.33
N PRO A 10 -24.44 29.01 -5.63
CA PRO A 10 -25.04 28.08 -6.56
C PRO A 10 -24.75 26.64 -6.11
N LYS A 11 -25.71 25.74 -6.29
CA LYS A 11 -25.62 24.34 -5.85
C LYS A 11 -24.37 23.65 -6.41
N SER A 12 -23.94 24.00 -7.62
CA SER A 12 -22.70 23.53 -8.24
C SER A 12 -21.47 23.87 -7.41
N LEU A 13 -21.41 25.06 -6.81
CA LEU A 13 -20.28 25.50 -5.99
C LEU A 13 -20.19 24.74 -4.66
N LEU A 14 -21.33 24.30 -4.10
CA LEU A 14 -21.34 23.47 -2.88
C LEU A 14 -20.73 22.08 -3.10
N PHE A 15 -20.73 21.56 -4.34
CA PHE A 15 -20.03 20.33 -4.69
C PHE A 15 -18.60 20.59 -5.17
N ALA A 16 -18.36 21.67 -5.90
CA ALA A 16 -17.03 21.96 -6.46
C ALA A 16 -16.03 22.39 -5.39
N LEU A 17 -16.42 23.24 -4.43
CA LEU A 17 -15.50 23.80 -3.44
C LEU A 17 -14.82 22.73 -2.56
N PRO A 18 -15.54 21.74 -1.99
CA PRO A 18 -14.89 20.65 -1.26
C PRO A 18 -13.86 19.90 -2.10
N LEU A 19 -14.15 19.63 -3.38
CA LEU A 19 -13.23 18.90 -4.26
C LEU A 19 -11.97 19.71 -4.55
N VAL A 20 -12.09 21.02 -4.77
CA VAL A 20 -10.93 21.90 -4.97
C VAL A 20 -10.07 21.93 -3.71
N LEU A 21 -10.66 22.08 -2.52
CA LEU A 21 -9.92 22.11 -1.26
C LEU A 21 -9.20 20.78 -0.99
N VAL A 22 -9.85 19.65 -1.28
CA VAL A 22 -9.24 18.33 -1.16
C VAL A 22 -8.12 18.17 -2.18
N ALA A 23 -8.30 18.57 -3.44
CA ALA A 23 -7.24 18.52 -4.43
C ALA A 23 -6.01 19.35 -4.00
N MET A 24 -6.23 20.55 -3.45
CA MET A 24 -5.15 21.39 -2.91
C MET A 24 -4.46 20.77 -1.69
N ALA A 25 -5.19 20.06 -0.83
CA ALA A 25 -4.64 19.40 0.35
C ALA A 25 -3.64 18.29 -0.02
N TYR A 26 -3.95 17.53 -1.07
CA TYR A 26 -3.18 16.34 -1.46
C TYR A 26 -2.31 16.54 -2.71
N TRP A 27 -2.30 17.71 -3.35
CA TRP A 27 -1.56 17.95 -4.59
C TRP A 27 -0.09 17.51 -4.55
N GLY A 28 0.57 17.65 -3.39
CA GLY A 28 1.96 17.24 -3.19
C GLY A 28 2.25 15.76 -3.45
N VAL A 29 1.25 14.87 -3.43
CA VAL A 29 1.45 13.43 -3.69
C VAL A 29 1.94 13.15 -5.11
N LEU A 30 1.67 14.06 -6.06
CA LEU A 30 2.14 13.93 -7.44
C LEU A 30 3.68 13.99 -7.55
N SER A 31 4.36 14.49 -6.52
CA SER A 31 5.82 14.55 -6.44
C SER A 31 6.44 13.41 -5.62
N CYS A 32 5.63 12.45 -5.16
CA CYS A 32 6.10 11.27 -4.45
C CYS A 32 6.56 10.17 -5.43
N ASP A 33 7.52 9.36 -4.98
CA ASP A 33 7.96 8.14 -5.65
C ASP A 33 7.16 6.91 -5.16
N TYR A 34 7.43 5.74 -5.72
CA TYR A 34 7.01 4.47 -5.15
C TYR A 34 7.78 4.18 -3.87
N VAL A 35 7.07 3.82 -2.81
CA VAL A 35 7.66 3.58 -1.49
C VAL A 35 7.20 2.24 -0.91
N TRP A 36 8.00 1.73 0.01
CA TRP A 36 7.75 0.51 0.77
C TRP A 36 7.53 -0.69 -0.16
N ASP A 37 6.36 -1.30 -0.12
CA ASP A 37 5.98 -2.45 -0.93
C ASP A 37 5.52 -2.07 -2.35
N ASP A 38 5.31 -0.79 -2.68
CA ASP A 38 4.88 -0.36 -4.03
C ASP A 38 5.83 -0.88 -5.12
N ARG A 39 7.14 -0.84 -4.84
CA ARG A 39 8.20 -1.29 -5.75
C ARG A 39 8.15 -2.79 -6.00
N PRO A 40 8.40 -3.66 -5.01
CA PRO A 40 8.40 -5.11 -5.25
C PRO A 40 7.03 -5.66 -5.62
N ALA A 41 5.93 -5.04 -5.16
CA ALA A 41 4.58 -5.50 -5.48
C ALA A 41 4.19 -5.19 -6.93
N TYR A 42 4.50 -3.99 -7.41
CA TYR A 42 3.98 -3.47 -8.68
C TYR A 42 5.06 -2.91 -9.59
N ALA A 43 5.80 -1.88 -9.16
CA ALA A 43 6.65 -1.09 -10.08
C ALA A 43 7.84 -1.87 -10.63
N ASP A 44 8.39 -2.80 -9.85
CA ASP A 44 9.49 -3.68 -10.24
C ASP A 44 9.00 -5.09 -10.60
N ASN A 45 7.69 -5.36 -10.48
CA ASN A 45 7.12 -6.66 -10.73
C ASN A 45 6.85 -6.88 -12.24
N PRO A 46 7.58 -7.78 -12.92
CA PRO A 46 7.40 -8.01 -14.35
C PRO A 46 6.01 -8.58 -14.69
N PHE A 47 5.36 -9.30 -13.78
CA PHE A 47 4.00 -9.81 -14.01
C PHE A 47 2.93 -8.73 -14.03
N VAL A 48 3.22 -7.57 -13.43
CA VAL A 48 2.32 -6.41 -13.47
C VAL A 48 2.68 -5.52 -14.67
N ARG A 49 3.97 -5.29 -14.92
CA ARG A 49 4.46 -4.43 -16.01
C ARG A 49 4.30 -5.02 -17.40
N GLN A 50 4.62 -6.30 -17.55
CA GLN A 50 4.70 -7.01 -18.82
C GLN A 50 3.75 -8.20 -18.84
N ALA A 51 2.56 -8.07 -18.22
CA ALA A 51 1.54 -9.10 -18.24
C ALA A 51 1.22 -9.49 -19.69
N GLY A 52 1.78 -10.59 -20.22
CA GLY A 52 1.44 -11.09 -21.55
C GLY A 52 0.00 -11.58 -21.55
N ASP A 53 -0.30 -12.49 -20.64
CA ASP A 53 -1.68 -12.91 -20.32
C ASP A 53 -2.25 -12.03 -19.20
N PHE A 54 -3.20 -11.17 -19.57
CA PHE A 54 -3.88 -10.26 -18.66
C PHE A 54 -4.65 -11.00 -17.56
N PHE A 55 -5.37 -12.07 -17.90
CA PHE A 55 -6.22 -12.80 -16.95
C PHE A 55 -5.37 -13.59 -15.96
N ALA A 56 -4.32 -14.25 -16.46
CA ALA A 56 -3.38 -14.96 -15.60
C ALA A 56 -2.64 -14.00 -14.64
N ALA A 57 -2.43 -12.74 -15.02
CA ALA A 57 -1.82 -11.74 -14.14
C ALA A 57 -2.80 -11.25 -13.07
N VAL A 58 -4.05 -10.89 -13.43
CA VAL A 58 -5.01 -10.34 -12.46
C VAL A 58 -5.54 -11.35 -11.45
N LEU A 59 -5.52 -12.66 -11.77
CA LEU A 59 -6.06 -13.71 -10.89
C LEU A 59 -5.05 -14.21 -9.85
N ARG A 60 -3.82 -13.69 -9.84
CA ARG A 60 -2.78 -14.02 -8.87
C ARG A 60 -2.99 -13.27 -7.54
N PRO A 61 -2.30 -13.69 -6.47
CA PRO A 61 -2.16 -12.86 -5.28
C PRO A 61 -1.63 -11.47 -5.64
N ALA A 62 -2.27 -10.43 -5.10
CA ALA A 62 -1.89 -9.04 -5.34
C ALA A 62 -0.53 -8.66 -4.74
N LEU A 63 -0.13 -9.37 -3.67
CA LEU A 63 1.20 -9.29 -3.09
C LEU A 63 1.86 -10.67 -3.17
N PRO A 64 3.12 -10.77 -3.64
CA PRO A 64 3.86 -12.02 -3.68
C PRO A 64 3.88 -12.71 -2.31
N GLY A 65 3.66 -14.03 -2.28
CA GLY A 65 3.64 -14.81 -1.04
C GLY A 65 2.43 -14.61 -0.13
N THR A 66 1.40 -13.87 -0.56
CA THR A 66 0.18 -13.63 0.24
C THR A 66 -1.05 -14.35 -0.34
N SER A 67 -2.18 -14.27 0.38
CA SER A 67 -3.50 -14.76 -0.09
C SER A 67 -4.46 -13.63 -0.48
N TYR A 68 -3.92 -12.48 -0.87
CA TYR A 68 -4.72 -11.30 -1.24
C TYR A 68 -5.27 -11.39 -2.66
N PHE A 69 -6.54 -11.79 -2.78
CA PHE A 69 -7.24 -11.82 -4.07
C PHE A 69 -7.83 -10.45 -4.43
N ARG A 70 -7.13 -9.65 -5.24
CA ARG A 70 -7.55 -8.29 -5.61
C ARG A 70 -7.47 -8.02 -7.12
N PRO A 71 -8.22 -8.77 -7.94
CA PRO A 71 -8.06 -8.74 -9.40
C PRO A 71 -8.33 -7.38 -10.04
N LEU A 72 -9.25 -6.58 -9.51
CA LEU A 72 -9.51 -5.25 -10.08
C LEU A 72 -8.40 -4.25 -9.76
N VAL A 73 -7.71 -4.42 -8.64
CA VAL A 73 -6.57 -3.56 -8.27
C VAL A 73 -5.39 -3.89 -9.17
N LEU A 74 -5.08 -5.18 -9.35
CA LEU A 74 -4.06 -5.62 -10.31
C LEU A 74 -4.39 -5.16 -11.73
N ALA A 75 -5.66 -5.29 -12.15
CA ALA A 75 -6.11 -4.81 -13.45
C ALA A 75 -5.83 -3.30 -13.61
N SER A 76 -6.08 -2.50 -12.56
CA SER A 76 -5.80 -1.05 -12.60
C SER A 76 -4.32 -0.74 -12.81
N PHE A 77 -3.41 -1.46 -12.14
CA PHE A 77 -1.97 -1.27 -12.30
C PHE A 77 -1.47 -1.77 -13.66
N ILE A 78 -1.91 -2.94 -14.11
CA ILE A 78 -1.51 -3.50 -15.41
C ILE A 78 -1.95 -2.57 -16.54
N LEU A 79 -3.20 -2.08 -16.51
CA LEU A 79 -3.70 -1.17 -17.55
C LEU A 79 -2.96 0.17 -17.53
N GLU A 80 -2.68 0.71 -16.34
CA GLU A 80 -1.88 1.92 -16.20
C GLU A 80 -0.47 1.75 -16.77
N PHE A 81 0.25 0.71 -16.36
CA PHE A 81 1.62 0.48 -16.79
C PHE A 81 1.74 0.13 -18.27
N ARG A 82 0.72 -0.51 -18.86
CA ARG A 82 0.65 -0.70 -20.31
C ARG A 82 0.44 0.61 -21.07
N ALA A 83 -0.34 1.54 -20.51
CA ALA A 83 -0.66 2.80 -21.17
C ALA A 83 0.45 3.85 -21.03
N PHE A 84 1.13 3.89 -19.88
CA PHE A 84 2.06 4.97 -19.53
C PHE A 84 3.42 4.52 -18.99
N GLY A 85 3.64 3.23 -18.78
CA GLY A 85 4.77 2.72 -18.00
C GLY A 85 4.59 2.91 -16.49
N ALA A 86 5.54 2.42 -15.70
CA ALA A 86 5.54 2.57 -14.25
C ALA A 86 6.09 3.96 -13.86
N GLN A 87 5.27 4.99 -14.04
CA GLN A 87 5.59 6.37 -13.68
C GLN A 87 4.91 6.75 -12.35
N PRO A 88 5.66 7.07 -11.27
CA PRO A 88 5.08 7.31 -9.94
C PRO A 88 4.00 8.38 -9.93
N TRP A 89 4.22 9.50 -10.62
CA TRP A 89 3.27 10.62 -10.65
C TRP A 89 1.90 10.23 -11.23
N ILE A 90 1.85 9.27 -12.16
CA ILE A 90 0.59 8.75 -12.74
C ILE A 90 -0.12 7.90 -11.71
N SER A 91 0.61 7.01 -11.04
CA SER A 91 0.03 6.16 -10.01
C SER A 91 -0.58 6.97 -8.87
N HIS A 92 0.12 8.03 -8.44
CA HIS A 92 -0.36 9.00 -7.46
C HIS A 92 -1.52 9.85 -7.97
N ALA A 93 -1.52 10.25 -9.25
CA ALA A 93 -2.63 10.97 -9.86
C ALA A 93 -3.91 10.13 -9.88
N VAL A 94 -3.81 8.82 -10.16
CA VAL A 94 -4.94 7.88 -10.08
C VAL A 94 -5.45 7.75 -8.65
N SER A 95 -4.56 7.62 -7.65
CA SER A 95 -4.97 7.60 -6.23
C SER A 95 -5.67 8.90 -5.82
N LEU A 96 -5.13 10.07 -6.18
CA LEU A 96 -5.77 11.35 -5.93
C LEU A 96 -7.14 11.47 -6.63
N ALA A 97 -7.25 11.03 -7.88
CA ALA A 97 -8.50 11.01 -8.62
C ALA A 97 -9.55 10.10 -7.97
N LEU A 98 -9.16 8.92 -7.49
CA LEU A 98 -10.05 8.02 -6.74
C LEU A 98 -10.50 8.64 -5.42
N HIS A 99 -9.64 9.36 -4.70
CA HIS A 99 -10.02 10.05 -3.46
C HIS A 99 -11.00 11.20 -3.71
N LEU A 100 -10.77 11.99 -4.76
CA LEU A 100 -11.72 13.03 -5.20
C LEU A 100 -13.05 12.41 -5.62
N PHE A 101 -13.02 11.29 -6.34
CA PHE A 101 -14.21 10.54 -6.72
C PHE A 101 -14.98 10.00 -5.51
N ASN A 102 -14.28 9.45 -4.51
CA ASN A 102 -14.87 8.98 -3.26
C ASN A 102 -15.51 10.12 -2.47
N THR A 103 -14.81 11.24 -2.37
CA THR A 103 -15.30 12.47 -1.73
C THR A 103 -16.59 12.96 -2.38
N PHE A 104 -16.61 12.97 -3.72
CA PHE A 104 -17.76 13.34 -4.52
C PHE A 104 -18.93 12.36 -4.38
N MET A 105 -18.67 11.05 -4.51
CA MET A 105 -19.68 10.00 -4.37
C MET A 105 -20.29 9.99 -2.98
N LEU A 106 -19.50 10.22 -1.93
CA LEU A 106 -20.01 10.36 -0.57
C LEU A 106 -20.98 11.53 -0.46
N ALA A 107 -20.63 12.70 -1.02
CA ALA A 107 -21.52 13.84 -1.07
C ALA A 107 -22.86 13.46 -1.74
N TRP A 108 -22.82 12.67 -2.81
CA TRP A 108 -24.01 12.19 -3.51
C TRP A 108 -24.84 11.18 -2.71
N VAL A 109 -24.20 10.25 -2.01
CA VAL A 109 -24.86 9.31 -1.09
C VAL A 109 -25.53 10.07 0.06
N VAL A 110 -24.83 11.02 0.68
CA VAL A 110 -25.37 11.88 1.74
C VAL A 110 -26.58 12.64 1.23
N ALA A 111 -26.49 13.20 0.03
CA ALA A 111 -27.61 13.87 -0.61
C ALA A 111 -28.79 12.90 -0.81
N SER A 112 -28.57 11.61 -1.04
CA SER A 112 -29.64 10.62 -1.23
C SER A 112 -30.35 10.23 0.08
N VAL A 113 -29.61 10.30 1.20
CA VAL A 113 -30.10 10.03 2.56
C VAL A 113 -30.80 11.25 3.17
N VAL A 114 -30.25 12.45 2.95
CA VAL A 114 -30.77 13.73 3.47
C VAL A 114 -31.75 14.32 2.44
N ARG A 115 -33.06 14.16 2.67
CA ARG A 115 -34.13 14.55 1.73
C ARG A 115 -34.87 15.84 2.11
N ASP A 116 -34.19 16.79 2.72
CA ASP A 116 -34.73 18.12 3.07
C ASP A 116 -33.92 19.26 2.40
N GLU A 117 -34.27 20.50 2.69
CA GLU A 117 -33.60 21.70 2.18
C GLU A 117 -32.10 21.79 2.53
N GLN A 118 -31.64 21.08 3.56
CA GLN A 118 -30.24 21.10 4.00
C GLN A 118 -29.38 20.03 3.30
N ARG A 119 -29.97 19.22 2.40
CA ARG A 119 -29.34 18.20 1.56
C ARG A 119 -27.94 18.57 1.08
N TYR A 120 -27.81 19.68 0.38
CA TYR A 120 -26.56 20.08 -0.27
C TYR A 120 -25.49 20.56 0.72
N LYS A 121 -25.90 21.19 1.83
CA LYS A 121 -24.96 21.61 2.88
C LYS A 121 -24.44 20.41 3.66
N CYS A 122 -25.29 19.43 3.94
CA CYS A 122 -24.86 18.16 4.55
C CYS A 122 -23.92 17.40 3.62
N ALA A 123 -24.23 17.36 2.32
CA ALA A 123 -23.36 16.74 1.31
C ALA A 123 -21.97 17.41 1.26
N ALA A 124 -21.92 18.75 1.23
CA ALA A 124 -20.66 19.50 1.25
C ALA A 124 -19.87 19.29 2.54
N LEU A 125 -20.55 19.27 3.70
CA LEU A 125 -19.88 19.01 4.99
C LEU A 125 -19.32 17.58 5.06
N ALA A 126 -20.07 16.57 4.62
CA ALA A 126 -19.58 15.19 4.58
C ALA A 126 -18.36 15.05 3.64
N ALA A 127 -18.39 15.73 2.49
CA ALA A 127 -17.26 15.77 1.56
C ALA A 127 -16.02 16.39 2.21
N LEU A 128 -16.15 17.51 2.94
CA LEU A 128 -15.03 18.14 3.64
C LEU A 128 -14.51 17.27 4.79
N VAL A 129 -15.40 16.70 5.60
CA VAL A 129 -15.01 15.85 6.75
C VAL A 129 -14.26 14.61 6.29
N TYR A 130 -14.74 13.93 5.23
CA TYR A 130 -14.06 12.76 4.68
C TYR A 130 -12.81 13.13 3.90
N GLY A 131 -12.97 14.06 2.95
CA GLY A 131 -11.94 14.39 1.97
C GLY A 131 -10.71 15.01 2.59
N LEU A 132 -10.85 15.84 3.64
CA LEU A 132 -9.74 16.48 4.33
C LEU A 132 -9.24 15.69 5.56
N HIS A 133 -9.85 14.54 5.90
CA HIS A 133 -9.44 13.83 7.10
C HIS A 133 -7.99 13.33 6.99
N PRO A 134 -7.10 13.59 7.97
CA PRO A 134 -5.70 13.16 7.87
C PRO A 134 -5.51 11.64 7.76
N ALA A 135 -6.47 10.83 8.22
CA ALA A 135 -6.44 9.37 7.99
C ALA A 135 -6.48 8.98 6.49
N MET A 136 -6.86 9.89 5.60
CA MET A 136 -6.82 9.67 4.15
C MET A 136 -5.44 9.95 3.54
N ILE A 137 -4.46 10.46 4.30
CA ILE A 137 -3.10 10.72 3.80
C ILE A 137 -2.43 9.42 3.35
N GLU A 138 -2.43 8.38 4.17
CA GLU A 138 -1.80 7.11 3.80
C GLU A 138 -2.45 6.49 2.55
N PRO A 139 -3.79 6.30 2.44
CA PRO A 139 -4.41 5.79 1.21
C PRO A 139 -4.11 6.56 -0.08
N VAL A 140 -3.82 7.86 0.03
CA VAL A 140 -3.61 8.73 -1.13
C VAL A 140 -2.12 8.85 -1.49
N ALA A 141 -1.24 8.90 -0.48
CA ALA A 141 0.20 9.06 -0.65
C ALA A 141 0.97 7.74 -0.83
N TRP A 142 0.38 6.61 -0.45
CA TRP A 142 0.93 5.27 -0.69
C TRP A 142 0.20 4.64 -1.87
N VAL A 143 0.91 4.29 -2.93
CA VAL A 143 0.28 3.89 -4.20
C VAL A 143 -0.55 2.61 -4.04
N SER A 144 -0.04 1.66 -3.26
CA SER A 144 -0.77 0.43 -2.91
C SER A 144 -2.10 0.75 -2.21
N GLY A 145 -2.22 1.88 -1.51
CA GLY A 145 -3.46 2.38 -0.90
C GLY A 145 -4.63 2.52 -1.88
N ARG A 146 -4.37 2.46 -3.20
CA ARG A 146 -5.37 2.33 -4.25
C ARG A 146 -6.43 1.26 -3.97
N PHE A 147 -6.07 0.12 -3.37
CA PHE A 147 -7.09 -0.89 -3.03
C PHE A 147 -8.12 -0.42 -1.99
N ASP A 148 -7.72 0.47 -1.06
CA ASP A 148 -8.62 1.09 -0.09
C ASP A 148 -9.51 2.14 -0.75
N LEU A 149 -8.95 2.91 -1.68
CA LEU A 149 -9.71 3.91 -2.42
C LEU A 149 -10.74 3.27 -3.35
N MET A 150 -10.37 2.22 -4.09
CA MET A 150 -11.27 1.52 -5.02
C MET A 150 -12.41 0.80 -4.28
N VAL A 151 -12.14 0.15 -3.13
CA VAL A 151 -13.20 -0.50 -2.36
C VAL A 151 -14.22 0.52 -1.85
N VAL A 152 -13.78 1.72 -1.47
CA VAL A 152 -14.68 2.83 -1.11
C VAL A 152 -15.47 3.29 -2.33
N SER A 153 -14.83 3.48 -3.49
CA SER A 153 -15.51 3.90 -4.74
C SER A 153 -16.68 2.99 -5.08
N PHE A 154 -16.42 1.69 -5.16
CA PHE A 154 -17.43 0.70 -5.51
C PHE A 154 -18.49 0.53 -4.42
N THR A 155 -18.12 0.63 -3.14
CA THR A 155 -19.09 0.58 -2.03
C THR A 155 -20.04 1.79 -2.03
N LEU A 156 -19.52 3.00 -2.26
CA LEU A 156 -20.35 4.21 -2.33
C LEU A 156 -21.24 4.21 -3.56
N MET A 157 -20.73 3.77 -4.73
CA MET A 157 -21.55 3.60 -5.93
C MET A 157 -22.65 2.54 -5.72
N MET A 158 -22.34 1.41 -5.08
CA MET A 158 -23.33 0.39 -4.71
C MET A 158 -24.41 0.98 -3.79
N CYS A 159 -24.01 1.74 -2.76
CA CYS A 159 -24.96 2.40 -1.87
C CYS A 159 -25.84 3.40 -2.63
N TRP A 160 -25.25 4.22 -3.49
CA TRP A 160 -25.97 5.18 -4.32
C TRP A 160 -26.99 4.47 -5.24
N ALA A 161 -26.57 3.41 -5.94
CA ALA A 161 -27.43 2.63 -6.81
C ALA A 161 -28.59 2.00 -6.03
N GLY A 162 -28.30 1.37 -4.87
CA GLY A 162 -29.28 0.76 -3.99
C GLY A 162 -30.34 1.73 -3.44
N LEU A 163 -29.96 3.00 -3.24
CA LEU A 163 -30.85 4.04 -2.68
C LEU A 163 -31.63 4.83 -3.74
N ASN A 164 -31.11 4.97 -4.96
CA ASN A 164 -31.66 5.89 -5.97
C ASN A 164 -32.23 5.21 -7.21
N LEU A 165 -31.75 4.01 -7.57
CA LEU A 165 -32.29 3.28 -8.71
C LEU A 165 -33.48 2.43 -8.27
N SER A 166 -34.23 1.90 -9.25
CA SER A 166 -35.36 1.00 -9.02
C SER A 166 -35.35 -0.16 -10.01
N GLY A 167 -36.14 -1.21 -9.71
CA GLY A 167 -36.29 -2.38 -10.56
C GLY A 167 -35.00 -3.15 -10.80
N TRP A 168 -34.90 -3.79 -11.98
CA TRP A 168 -33.75 -4.61 -12.36
C TRP A 168 -32.44 -3.82 -12.44
N ARG A 169 -32.49 -2.54 -12.86
CA ARG A 169 -31.30 -1.67 -12.95
C ARG A 169 -30.65 -1.48 -11.59
N ARG A 170 -31.43 -1.26 -10.53
CA ARG A 170 -30.92 -1.20 -9.16
C ARG A 170 -30.22 -2.49 -8.78
N ASN A 171 -30.92 -3.60 -8.95
CA ASN A 171 -30.47 -4.90 -8.46
C ASN A 171 -29.17 -5.31 -9.14
N LEU A 172 -29.15 -5.26 -10.49
CA LEU A 172 -27.97 -5.56 -11.28
C LEU A 172 -26.80 -4.62 -10.96
N SER A 173 -27.03 -3.30 -10.94
CA SER A 173 -25.95 -2.34 -10.67
C SER A 173 -25.38 -2.53 -9.26
N ALA A 174 -26.22 -2.69 -8.24
CA ALA A 174 -25.75 -2.90 -6.87
C ALA A 174 -24.99 -4.24 -6.73
N GLY A 175 -25.48 -5.32 -7.35
CA GLY A 175 -24.78 -6.61 -7.36
C GLY A 175 -23.42 -6.55 -8.04
N LEU A 176 -23.33 -5.93 -9.24
CA LEU A 176 -22.08 -5.78 -9.97
C LEU A 176 -21.09 -4.87 -9.23
N LEU A 177 -21.55 -3.73 -8.71
CA LEU A 177 -20.70 -2.81 -7.94
C LEU A 177 -20.21 -3.46 -6.64
N TYR A 178 -21.04 -4.27 -5.99
CA TYR A 178 -20.63 -5.04 -4.84
C TYR A 178 -19.55 -6.08 -5.20
N LEU A 179 -19.74 -6.82 -6.29
CA LEU A 179 -18.73 -7.76 -6.79
C LEU A 179 -17.40 -7.04 -7.08
N CYS A 180 -17.45 -5.87 -7.72
CA CYS A 180 -16.26 -5.04 -7.95
C CYS A 180 -15.61 -4.61 -6.64
N ALA A 181 -16.38 -4.20 -5.62
CA ALA A 181 -15.82 -3.86 -4.31
C ALA A 181 -15.09 -5.05 -3.68
N CYS A 182 -15.69 -6.25 -3.72
CA CYS A 182 -15.07 -7.49 -3.23
C CYS A 182 -13.76 -7.82 -3.96
N PHE A 183 -13.71 -7.60 -5.28
CA PHE A 183 -12.47 -7.76 -6.06
C PHE A 183 -11.40 -6.70 -5.81
N CYS A 184 -11.69 -5.68 -5.00
CA CYS A 184 -10.69 -4.68 -4.61
C CYS A 184 -10.09 -4.99 -3.24
N LYS A 185 -10.92 -5.32 -2.24
CA LYS A 185 -10.47 -5.62 -0.89
C LYS A 185 -11.54 -6.37 -0.09
N GLU A 186 -11.10 -7.24 0.80
CA GLU A 186 -11.92 -8.00 1.76
C GLU A 186 -12.80 -7.11 2.65
N MET A 187 -12.43 -5.84 2.85
CA MET A 187 -13.24 -4.82 3.53
C MET A 187 -14.66 -4.69 2.96
N ALA A 188 -14.87 -5.04 1.69
CA ALA A 188 -16.19 -5.00 1.08
C ALA A 188 -17.16 -6.03 1.65
N ALA A 189 -16.72 -7.11 2.30
CA ALA A 189 -17.58 -8.25 2.66
C ALA A 189 -18.86 -7.87 3.43
N LEU A 190 -18.83 -6.75 4.17
CA LEU A 190 -19.97 -6.25 4.95
C LEU A 190 -20.61 -4.98 4.36
N ALA A 191 -20.23 -4.58 3.15
CA ALA A 191 -20.87 -3.49 2.42
C ALA A 191 -22.41 -3.65 2.27
N PRO A 192 -22.97 -4.86 2.06
CA PRO A 192 -24.42 -5.03 2.05
C PRO A 192 -25.11 -4.62 3.36
N LEU A 193 -24.44 -4.80 4.51
CA LEU A 193 -24.94 -4.33 5.81
C LEU A 193 -24.90 -2.80 5.93
N ILE A 194 -23.93 -2.15 5.30
CA ILE A 194 -23.90 -0.68 5.19
C ILE A 194 -25.13 -0.20 4.42
N LEU A 195 -25.40 -0.76 3.24
CA LEU A 195 -26.61 -0.41 2.47
C LEU A 195 -27.90 -0.70 3.25
N PHE A 196 -27.96 -1.85 3.94
CA PHE A 196 -29.09 -2.20 4.81
C PHE A 196 -29.33 -1.13 5.88
N ALA A 197 -28.27 -0.66 6.54
CA ALA A 197 -28.36 0.40 7.54
C ALA A 197 -28.78 1.75 6.95
N LEU A 198 -28.29 2.10 5.75
CA LEU A 198 -28.71 3.33 5.05
C LEU A 198 -30.18 3.30 4.63
N ILE A 199 -30.70 2.13 4.23
CA ILE A 199 -32.13 1.94 3.99
C ILE A 199 -32.90 2.10 5.31
N GLY A 200 -32.39 1.53 6.41
CA GLY A 200 -32.98 1.65 7.75
C GLY A 200 -33.11 3.09 8.23
N LEU A 201 -32.17 3.98 7.88
CA LEU A 201 -32.24 5.41 8.17
C LEU A 201 -33.40 6.13 7.47
N GLN A 202 -33.92 5.58 6.36
CA GLN A 202 -35.05 6.15 5.61
C GLN A 202 -36.41 5.59 6.05
N GLU A 203 -36.43 4.51 6.83
CA GLU A 203 -37.67 3.86 7.26
C GLU A 203 -38.37 4.65 8.38
N ARG A 204 -39.72 4.69 8.33
CA ARG A 204 -40.54 5.43 9.33
C ARG A 204 -40.55 4.77 10.71
N HIS A 205 -40.50 3.44 10.75
CA HIS A 205 -40.52 2.64 11.98
C HIS A 205 -39.32 1.71 12.05
N PRO A 206 -38.09 2.26 12.18
CA PRO A 206 -36.85 1.50 12.01
C PRO A 206 -36.60 0.45 13.09
N PHE A 207 -37.34 0.44 14.20
CA PHE A 207 -37.21 -0.54 15.29
C PHE A 207 -38.39 -1.51 15.38
N SER A 208 -39.28 -1.53 14.37
CA SER A 208 -40.39 -2.48 14.32
C SER A 208 -40.00 -3.71 13.53
N LEU A 209 -40.02 -4.88 14.18
CA LEU A 209 -39.79 -6.17 13.51
C LEU A 209 -40.78 -6.40 12.36
N ARG A 210 -42.04 -5.96 12.50
CA ARG A 210 -43.04 -6.04 11.43
C ARG A 210 -42.69 -5.17 10.24
N ALA A 211 -42.16 -3.97 10.47
CA ALA A 211 -41.73 -3.08 9.39
C ALA A 211 -40.54 -3.67 8.62
N TRP A 212 -39.57 -4.26 9.31
CA TRP A 212 -38.45 -4.94 8.66
C TRP A 212 -38.84 -6.22 7.94
N TRP A 213 -39.76 -7.00 8.49
CA TRP A 213 -40.36 -8.13 7.78
C TRP A 213 -41.05 -7.70 6.49
N ALA A 214 -41.74 -6.56 6.49
CA ALA A 214 -42.32 -5.99 5.28
C ALA A 214 -41.26 -5.49 4.28
N VAL A 215 -40.17 -4.88 4.76
CA VAL A 215 -39.04 -4.45 3.94
C VAL A 215 -38.30 -5.62 3.28
N LEU A 216 -38.11 -6.72 4.01
CA LEU A 216 -37.43 -7.91 3.50
C LEU A 216 -38.34 -8.74 2.57
N LYS A 217 -39.66 -8.78 2.84
CA LYS A 217 -40.65 -9.44 1.98
C LYS A 217 -41.07 -8.61 0.77
N ASP A 218 -40.74 -7.32 0.72
CA ASP A 218 -40.96 -6.50 -0.48
C ASP A 218 -40.21 -7.17 -1.65
N GLN A 219 -40.96 -7.75 -2.58
CA GLN A 219 -40.40 -8.47 -3.72
C GLN A 219 -39.42 -7.61 -4.51
N ARG A 220 -39.60 -6.29 -4.51
CA ARG A 220 -38.67 -5.36 -5.17
C ARG A 220 -37.30 -5.43 -4.51
N ARG A 221 -37.24 -5.46 -3.17
CA ARG A 221 -35.98 -5.49 -2.38
C ARG A 221 -35.42 -6.90 -2.22
N LEU A 222 -36.24 -7.94 -2.25
CA LEU A 222 -35.75 -9.33 -2.24
C LEU A 222 -34.75 -9.59 -3.37
N LEU A 223 -35.07 -9.15 -4.59
CA LEU A 223 -34.17 -9.29 -5.75
C LEU A 223 -32.86 -8.51 -5.61
N LEU A 224 -32.86 -7.38 -4.87
CA LEU A 224 -31.63 -6.64 -4.55
C LEU A 224 -30.74 -7.48 -3.62
N TRP A 225 -31.30 -8.02 -2.53
CA TRP A 225 -30.55 -8.83 -1.57
C TRP A 225 -30.04 -10.14 -2.19
N LEU A 226 -30.85 -10.78 -3.04
CA LEU A 226 -30.43 -11.95 -3.80
C LEU A 226 -29.27 -11.63 -4.76
N SER A 227 -29.31 -10.47 -5.43
CA SER A 227 -28.21 -10.06 -6.31
C SER A 227 -26.91 -9.79 -5.54
N LEU A 228 -27.00 -9.16 -4.35
CA LEU A 228 -25.84 -8.95 -3.48
C LEU A 228 -25.29 -10.28 -2.93
N LEU A 229 -26.18 -11.20 -2.53
CA LEU A 229 -25.81 -12.54 -2.08
C LEU A 229 -25.09 -13.32 -3.19
N LEU A 230 -25.66 -13.34 -4.40
CA LEU A 230 -25.07 -14.03 -5.54
C LEU A 230 -23.69 -13.47 -5.91
N ALA A 231 -23.53 -12.15 -5.88
CA ALA A 231 -22.24 -11.49 -6.09
C ALA A 231 -21.22 -11.90 -5.01
N GLY A 232 -21.62 -11.95 -3.73
CA GLY A 232 -20.75 -12.41 -2.64
C GLY A 232 -20.33 -13.88 -2.80
N VAL A 233 -21.27 -14.76 -3.15
CA VAL A 233 -21.00 -16.18 -3.41
C VAL A 233 -20.06 -16.35 -4.61
N LEU A 234 -20.28 -15.60 -5.69
CA LEU A 234 -19.42 -15.64 -6.87
C LEU A 234 -17.99 -15.19 -6.54
N TYR A 235 -17.82 -14.11 -5.78
CA TYR A 235 -16.50 -13.68 -5.31
C TYR A 235 -15.79 -14.79 -4.52
N LEU A 236 -16.48 -15.39 -3.54
CA LEU A 236 -15.90 -16.46 -2.72
C LEU A 236 -15.54 -17.69 -3.55
N ALA A 237 -16.39 -18.08 -4.50
CA ALA A 237 -16.11 -19.19 -5.41
C ALA A 237 -14.86 -18.94 -6.26
N LEU A 238 -14.71 -17.75 -6.82
CA LEU A 238 -13.53 -17.37 -7.61
C LEU A 238 -12.28 -17.30 -6.74
N ARG A 239 -12.39 -16.71 -5.55
CA ARG A 239 -11.28 -16.63 -4.60
C ARG A 239 -10.75 -18.01 -4.24
N VAL A 240 -11.62 -18.95 -3.86
CA VAL A 240 -11.23 -20.32 -3.49
C VAL A 240 -10.64 -21.07 -4.69
N ARG A 241 -11.10 -20.77 -5.91
CA ARG A 241 -10.61 -21.42 -7.14
C ARG A 241 -9.18 -21.00 -7.52
N PHE A 242 -8.80 -19.76 -7.25
CA PHE A 242 -7.54 -19.18 -7.73
C PHE A 242 -6.49 -18.93 -6.64
N ILE A 243 -6.91 -18.83 -5.36
CA ILE A 243 -6.03 -18.49 -4.26
C ILE A 243 -6.09 -19.58 -3.19
N GLU A 244 -4.94 -20.16 -2.87
CA GLU A 244 -4.78 -21.10 -1.78
C GLU A 244 -4.70 -20.36 -0.44
N GLY A 245 -5.39 -20.89 0.58
CA GLY A 245 -5.41 -20.30 1.93
C GLY A 245 -6.50 -19.26 2.16
N VAL A 246 -7.03 -19.22 3.39
CA VAL A 246 -8.16 -18.36 3.74
C VAL A 246 -7.73 -17.07 4.45
N MET A 247 -6.79 -17.14 5.40
CA MET A 247 -6.30 -15.97 6.15
C MET A 247 -4.85 -16.20 6.62
N HIS A 248 -4.06 -15.12 6.64
CA HIS A 248 -2.81 -15.09 7.40
C HIS A 248 -3.17 -14.67 8.83
N VAL A 249 -2.86 -15.52 9.81
CA VAL A 249 -3.11 -15.25 11.24
C VAL A 249 -1.76 -15.17 11.93
N ASP A 250 -1.59 -14.19 12.80
CA ASP A 250 -0.40 -14.09 13.63
C ASP A 250 -0.45 -15.17 14.72
N SER A 251 0.37 -16.20 14.54
CA SER A 251 0.45 -17.35 15.44
C SER A 251 0.98 -16.97 16.82
N GLU A 252 1.91 -16.01 16.90
CA GLU A 252 2.48 -15.56 18.17
C GLU A 252 1.42 -14.81 18.97
N LEU A 253 0.75 -13.84 18.35
CA LEU A 253 -0.30 -13.07 19.02
C LEU A 253 -1.51 -13.94 19.38
N THR A 254 -1.89 -14.87 18.50
CA THR A 254 -2.99 -15.82 18.79
C THR A 254 -2.66 -16.72 19.98
N SER A 255 -1.39 -17.11 20.12
CA SER A 255 -0.91 -17.87 21.28
C SER A 255 -0.84 -17.02 22.55
N ALA A 256 -0.58 -15.72 22.43
CA ALA A 256 -0.59 -14.78 23.56
C ALA A 256 -2.01 -14.43 24.05
N LEU A 257 -3.01 -14.39 23.15
CA LEU A 257 -4.41 -14.08 23.47
C LEU A 257 -5.20 -15.34 23.88
N THR A 258 -4.81 -15.94 25.00
CA THR A 258 -5.36 -17.21 25.49
C THR A 258 -6.77 -17.10 26.07
N SER A 259 -7.13 -15.96 26.68
CA SER A 259 -8.41 -15.76 27.36
C SER A 259 -9.41 -14.95 26.53
N LEU A 260 -10.71 -15.25 26.67
CA LEU A 260 -11.78 -14.45 26.05
C LEU A 260 -11.72 -12.97 26.47
N GLY A 261 -11.37 -12.69 27.72
CA GLY A 261 -11.18 -11.32 28.22
C GLY A 261 -10.05 -10.59 27.50
N SER A 262 -8.91 -11.25 27.28
CA SER A 262 -7.78 -10.67 26.53
C SER A 262 -8.14 -10.39 25.07
N ARG A 263 -8.89 -11.29 24.41
CA ARG A 263 -9.37 -11.09 23.03
C ARG A 263 -10.36 -9.94 22.93
N ALA A 264 -11.36 -9.89 23.84
CA ALA A 264 -12.32 -8.81 23.89
C ALA A 264 -11.66 -7.46 24.22
N GLY A 265 -10.68 -7.45 25.13
CA GLY A 265 -9.86 -6.28 25.42
C GLY A 265 -9.07 -5.81 24.21
N PHE A 266 -8.49 -6.73 23.42
CA PHE A 266 -7.75 -6.39 22.21
C PHE A 266 -8.64 -5.76 21.12
N VAL A 267 -9.83 -6.33 20.90
CA VAL A 267 -10.85 -5.74 20.00
C VAL A 267 -11.24 -4.35 20.48
N GLY A 268 -11.53 -4.20 21.77
CA GLY A 268 -11.92 -2.92 22.36
C GLY A 268 -10.83 -1.84 22.24
N ALA A 269 -9.57 -2.21 22.41
CA ALA A 269 -8.45 -1.28 22.23
C ALA A 269 -8.18 -0.93 20.78
N THR A 270 -8.38 -1.88 19.85
CA THR A 270 -8.35 -1.60 18.41
C THR A 270 -9.42 -0.56 18.05
N LEU A 271 -10.65 -0.73 18.56
CA LEU A 271 -11.73 0.25 18.36
C LEU A 271 -11.40 1.60 19.01
N LEU A 272 -10.81 1.60 20.21
CA LEU A 272 -10.39 2.83 20.89
C LEU A 272 -9.30 3.56 20.10
N PHE A 273 -8.32 2.83 19.54
CA PHE A 273 -7.29 3.36 18.66
C PHE A 273 -7.92 4.10 17.46
N TYR A 274 -8.84 3.45 16.76
CA TYR A 274 -9.53 4.08 15.64
C TYR A 274 -10.41 5.26 16.05
N VAL A 275 -11.11 5.20 17.19
CA VAL A 275 -11.91 6.33 17.69
C VAL A 275 -11.01 7.53 18.01
N LYS A 276 -9.85 7.32 18.63
CA LYS A 276 -8.86 8.40 18.87
C LYS A 276 -8.41 9.02 17.56
N LEU A 277 -8.11 8.18 16.56
CA LEU A 277 -7.70 8.64 15.24
C LEU A 277 -8.83 9.38 14.49
N ILE A 278 -10.09 8.98 14.64
CA ILE A 278 -11.24 9.68 14.04
C ILE A 278 -11.46 11.07 14.68
N VAL A 279 -11.33 11.17 16.01
CA VAL A 279 -11.65 12.41 16.74
C VAL A 279 -10.48 13.39 16.71
N PHE A 280 -9.24 12.90 16.80
CA PHE A 280 -8.05 13.74 16.89
C PHE A 280 -6.88 13.23 16.01
N PRO A 281 -7.00 13.33 14.68
CA PRO A 281 -6.07 12.75 13.70
C PRO A 281 -4.76 13.53 13.49
N PHE A 282 -4.26 14.30 14.47
CA PHE A 282 -3.17 15.25 14.24
C PHE A 282 -1.82 14.85 14.85
N LEU A 283 -1.82 14.03 15.90
CA LEU A 283 -0.60 13.68 16.65
C LEU A 283 -0.08 12.27 16.36
N GLN A 284 -0.94 11.39 15.83
CA GLN A 284 -0.64 9.97 15.73
C GLN A 284 -0.45 9.48 14.30
N ILE A 285 -0.54 10.35 13.29
CA ILE A 285 -0.39 9.91 11.89
C ILE A 285 1.01 9.34 11.69
N SER A 286 1.09 8.06 11.32
CA SER A 286 2.34 7.30 11.13
C SER A 286 2.04 6.03 10.34
N PRO A 287 2.88 5.58 9.40
CA PRO A 287 2.70 4.28 8.75
C PRO A 287 2.84 3.09 9.74
N LEU A 288 3.38 3.35 10.94
CA LEU A 288 3.63 2.34 11.97
C LEU A 288 2.97 2.73 13.30
N HIS A 289 2.17 1.80 13.84
CA HIS A 289 1.50 1.82 15.15
C HIS A 289 1.80 0.52 15.89
N PRO A 290 3.05 0.33 16.34
CA PRO A 290 3.49 -0.94 16.84
C PRO A 290 2.78 -1.31 18.14
N LEU A 291 2.39 -2.56 18.27
CA LEU A 291 1.99 -3.12 19.56
C LEU A 291 3.24 -3.17 20.45
N GLU A 292 3.14 -2.56 21.63
CA GLU A 292 4.16 -2.65 22.67
C GLU A 292 4.06 -4.03 23.35
N ALA A 293 4.47 -5.08 22.64
CA ALA A 293 4.79 -6.36 23.26
C ALA A 293 6.18 -6.28 23.91
N ALA A 294 6.40 -5.30 24.78
CA ALA A 294 7.63 -5.21 25.56
C ALA A 294 7.51 -6.16 26.76
N ALA A 295 8.31 -7.23 26.74
CA ALA A 295 8.76 -7.98 27.92
C ALA A 295 7.72 -8.14 29.05
N GLY A 296 6.70 -8.98 28.83
CA GLY A 296 5.78 -9.40 29.90
C GLY A 296 4.73 -8.37 30.34
N ARG A 297 4.62 -7.22 29.68
CA ARG A 297 3.45 -6.33 29.84
C ARG A 297 2.30 -6.82 28.96
N PRO A 298 1.03 -6.72 29.41
CA PRO A 298 -0.10 -7.06 28.55
C PRO A 298 -0.03 -6.19 27.29
N VAL A 299 -0.11 -6.85 26.13
CA VAL A 299 0.01 -6.32 24.74
C VAL A 299 -0.85 -5.06 24.51
N VAL A 300 -1.88 -4.90 25.33
CA VAL A 300 -2.79 -3.78 25.44
C VAL A 300 -3.27 -3.71 26.90
N PRO A 301 -3.53 -2.54 27.51
CA PRO A 301 -4.24 -2.46 28.78
C PRO A 301 -5.66 -3.06 28.61
N VAL A 302 -5.81 -4.36 28.90
CA VAL A 302 -7.05 -5.13 28.66
C VAL A 302 -8.25 -4.43 29.28
N ALA A 303 -8.07 -3.80 30.45
CA ALA A 303 -9.11 -3.01 31.12
C ALA A 303 -9.59 -1.80 30.30
N GLU A 304 -8.68 -1.04 29.68
CA GLU A 304 -9.05 0.09 28.81
C GLU A 304 -9.81 -0.40 27.58
N GLY A 305 -9.34 -1.50 26.98
CA GLY A 305 -10.02 -2.12 25.85
C GLY A 305 -11.43 -2.60 26.20
N LEU A 306 -11.58 -3.33 27.31
CA LEU A 306 -12.89 -3.77 27.80
C LEU A 306 -13.80 -2.59 28.14
N ALA A 307 -13.27 -1.51 28.72
CA ALA A 307 -14.02 -0.31 29.01
C ALA A 307 -14.51 0.37 27.72
N ALA A 308 -13.66 0.47 26.69
CA ALA A 308 -14.04 1.02 25.39
C ALA A 308 -15.12 0.17 24.69
N LEU A 309 -14.97 -1.16 24.72
CA LEU A 309 -15.97 -2.07 24.17
C LEU A 309 -17.30 -1.99 24.96
N GLY A 310 -17.21 -1.93 26.29
CA GLY A 310 -18.37 -1.75 27.18
C GLY A 310 -19.10 -0.43 26.91
N ALA A 311 -18.36 0.67 26.69
CA ALA A 311 -18.94 1.96 26.33
C ALA A 311 -19.65 1.93 24.97
N LEU A 312 -19.06 1.26 23.97
CA LEU A 312 -19.69 1.06 22.66
C LEU A 312 -20.98 0.25 22.76
N LEU A 313 -20.97 -0.84 23.54
CA LEU A 313 -22.14 -1.66 23.80
C LEU A 313 -23.23 -0.89 24.56
N ALA A 314 -22.84 -0.11 25.58
CA ALA A 314 -23.76 0.74 26.32
C ALA A 314 -24.41 1.79 25.42
N LEU A 315 -23.63 2.43 24.53
CA LEU A 315 -24.13 3.35 23.51
C LEU A 315 -25.11 2.66 22.56
N ALA A 316 -24.77 1.47 22.06
CA ALA A 316 -25.64 0.70 21.18
C ALA A 316 -26.98 0.37 21.87
N ILE A 317 -26.92 -0.15 23.09
CA ILE A 317 -28.10 -0.49 23.89
C ILE A 317 -28.94 0.75 24.17
N TRP A 318 -28.31 1.88 24.54
CA TRP A 318 -29.01 3.13 24.79
C TRP A 318 -29.72 3.64 23.53
N LEU A 319 -29.05 3.65 22.38
CA LEU A 319 -29.62 4.08 21.10
C LEU A 319 -30.81 3.20 20.67
N VAL A 320 -30.68 1.87 20.83
CA VAL A 320 -31.75 0.91 20.52
C VAL A 320 -32.93 1.08 21.47
N ARG A 321 -32.69 1.22 22.79
CA ARG A 321 -33.75 1.45 23.79
C ARG A 321 -34.49 2.76 23.56
N ARG A 322 -33.78 3.80 23.14
CA ARG A 322 -34.37 5.09 22.74
C ARG A 322 -35.07 5.04 21.39
N ARG A 323 -35.03 3.91 20.67
CA ARG A 323 -35.49 3.75 19.29
C ARG A 323 -34.98 4.89 18.39
N SER A 324 -33.72 5.26 18.62
CA SER A 324 -33.09 6.40 17.98
C SER A 324 -32.55 6.02 16.61
N ARG A 325 -32.88 6.79 15.58
CA ARG A 325 -32.34 6.57 14.22
C ARG A 325 -30.81 6.51 14.18
N TRP A 326 -30.14 7.12 15.16
CA TRP A 326 -28.68 7.11 15.27
C TRP A 326 -28.08 5.70 15.45
N ALA A 327 -28.85 4.71 15.91
CA ALA A 327 -28.40 3.33 16.00
C ALA A 327 -27.97 2.76 14.64
N TRP A 328 -28.58 3.22 13.53
CA TRP A 328 -28.24 2.74 12.19
C TRP A 328 -26.90 3.26 11.68
N PHE A 329 -26.48 4.46 12.08
CA PHE A 329 -25.09 4.89 11.81
C PHE A 329 -24.10 4.02 12.57
N LEU A 330 -24.42 3.65 13.80
CA LEU A 330 -23.57 2.74 14.57
C LEU A 330 -23.49 1.36 13.93
N VAL A 331 -24.61 0.80 13.45
CA VAL A 331 -24.62 -0.48 12.70
C VAL A 331 -23.76 -0.38 11.44
N ALA A 332 -23.92 0.69 10.64
CA ALA A 332 -23.12 0.89 9.43
C ALA A 332 -21.62 1.04 9.75
N TRP A 333 -21.27 1.77 10.81
CA TRP A 333 -19.88 1.98 11.21
C TRP A 333 -19.25 0.69 11.75
N VAL A 334 -19.97 -0.07 12.59
CA VAL A 334 -19.52 -1.39 13.07
C VAL A 334 -19.35 -2.36 11.90
N ALA A 335 -20.27 -2.38 10.94
CA ALA A 335 -20.15 -3.20 9.73
C ALA A 335 -18.89 -2.85 8.92
N ALA A 336 -18.58 -1.56 8.78
CA ALA A 336 -17.36 -1.11 8.09
C ALA A 336 -16.08 -1.44 8.87
N MET A 337 -16.12 -1.45 10.20
CA MET A 337 -14.97 -1.72 11.06
C MET A 337 -14.69 -3.20 11.32
N LEU A 338 -15.71 -4.05 11.27
CA LEU A 338 -15.62 -5.46 11.68
C LEU A 338 -14.44 -6.22 11.05
N PRO A 339 -14.10 -6.06 9.74
CA PRO A 339 -13.00 -6.81 9.14
C PRO A 339 -11.62 -6.44 9.71
N VAL A 340 -11.49 -5.27 10.34
CA VAL A 340 -10.24 -4.72 10.90
C VAL A 340 -10.32 -4.51 12.42
N ALA A 341 -11.38 -5.01 13.05
CA ALA A 341 -11.59 -4.90 14.50
C ALA A 341 -10.73 -5.88 15.32
N ASN A 342 -9.88 -6.69 14.67
CA ASN A 342 -9.05 -7.72 15.29
C ASN A 342 -9.84 -8.79 16.07
N ILE A 343 -11.05 -9.13 15.63
CA ILE A 343 -11.79 -10.29 16.17
C ILE A 343 -10.99 -11.57 15.95
N ILE A 344 -10.43 -11.68 14.74
CA ILE A 344 -9.31 -12.54 14.43
C ILE A 344 -8.08 -11.63 14.48
N PRO A 345 -7.03 -11.95 15.26
CA PRO A 345 -5.84 -11.10 15.35
C PRO A 345 -5.15 -11.02 13.98
N LEU A 346 -5.33 -9.89 13.30
CA LEU A 346 -4.76 -9.59 11.99
C LEU A 346 -3.71 -8.50 12.19
N THR A 347 -2.58 -8.87 12.79
CA THR A 347 -1.44 -7.95 12.92
C THR A 347 -0.64 -7.95 11.63
N ILE A 348 -0.60 -6.78 10.99
CA ILE A 348 0.28 -6.53 9.86
C ILE A 348 1.58 -5.97 10.44
N PHE A 349 2.67 -6.73 10.38
CA PHE A 349 4.00 -6.35 10.91
C PHE A 349 3.99 -5.90 12.38
N GLY A 350 3.15 -6.53 13.22
CA GLY A 350 3.05 -6.22 14.65
C GLY A 350 2.37 -4.88 14.97
N ASN A 351 1.59 -4.32 14.04
CA ASN A 351 0.81 -3.09 14.27
C ASN A 351 -0.59 -3.38 14.82
N ILE A 352 -1.10 -2.50 15.69
CA ILE A 352 -2.50 -2.57 16.16
C ILE A 352 -3.51 -2.27 15.04
N GLY A 353 -3.12 -1.39 14.11
CA GLY A 353 -3.94 -0.90 13.02
C GLY A 353 -3.16 0.09 12.14
N HIS A 354 -3.81 0.57 11.09
CA HIS A 354 -3.27 1.56 10.16
C HIS A 354 -4.38 2.54 9.75
N GLU A 355 -4.01 3.78 9.43
CA GLU A 355 -4.90 4.86 9.04
C GLU A 355 -5.77 4.46 7.85
N ARG A 356 -5.18 3.77 6.87
CA ARG A 356 -5.87 3.29 5.66
C ARG A 356 -7.12 2.45 5.93
N PHE A 357 -7.19 1.76 7.06
CA PHE A 357 -8.37 0.99 7.43
C PHE A 357 -9.59 1.86 7.78
N LEU A 358 -9.38 3.15 8.04
CA LEU A 358 -10.45 4.13 8.22
C LEU A 358 -11.07 4.59 6.89
N ALA A 359 -10.51 4.26 5.72
CA ALA A 359 -10.98 4.78 4.44
C ALA A 359 -12.48 4.53 4.18
N LEU A 360 -13.00 3.34 4.50
CA LEU A 360 -14.43 3.05 4.39
C LEU A 360 -15.24 3.53 5.61
N PRO A 361 -14.86 3.22 6.87
CA PRO A 361 -15.59 3.68 8.05
C PRO A 361 -15.76 5.20 8.16
N MET A 362 -14.78 5.98 7.69
CA MET A 362 -14.85 7.45 7.70
C MET A 362 -15.95 8.00 6.81
N THR A 363 -16.38 7.26 5.78
CA THR A 363 -17.55 7.67 4.98
C THR A 363 -18.82 7.69 5.84
N ILE A 364 -18.96 6.74 6.77
CA ILE A 364 -20.09 6.65 7.70
C ILE A 364 -19.98 7.73 8.77
N VAL A 365 -18.78 7.97 9.31
CA VAL A 365 -18.53 9.06 10.26
C VAL A 365 -18.87 10.40 9.65
N ALA A 366 -18.40 10.69 8.44
CA ALA A 366 -18.67 11.94 7.73
C ALA A 366 -20.17 12.14 7.46
N LEU A 367 -20.89 11.09 7.07
CA LEU A 367 -22.34 11.12 6.95
C LEU A 367 -23.04 11.37 8.31
N TRP A 368 -22.56 10.73 9.38
CA TRP A 368 -23.11 10.89 10.73
C TRP A 368 -22.90 12.32 11.24
N VAL A 369 -21.69 12.88 11.10
CA VAL A 369 -21.37 14.28 11.44
C VAL A 369 -22.23 15.25 10.63
N ALA A 370 -22.34 15.05 9.32
CA ALA A 370 -23.15 15.92 8.47
C ALA A 370 -24.63 15.92 8.85
N THR A 371 -25.16 14.77 9.26
CA THR A 371 -26.55 14.66 9.69
C THR A 371 -26.79 15.21 11.10
N LEU A 372 -25.83 15.10 12.02
CA LEU A 372 -25.85 15.76 13.33
C LEU A 372 -25.77 17.28 13.22
N ALA A 373 -25.03 17.79 12.24
CA ALA A 373 -24.88 19.21 11.98
C ALA A 373 -26.10 19.86 11.30
N ARG A 374 -27.11 19.08 10.86
CA ARG A 374 -28.34 19.60 10.21
C ARG A 374 -28.98 20.80 10.93
N PRO A 375 -29.17 20.79 12.26
CA PRO A 375 -29.79 21.92 12.98
C PRO A 375 -28.98 23.21 12.88
N LEU A 376 -27.66 23.14 12.68
CA LEU A 376 -26.79 24.33 12.52
C LEU A 376 -27.07 25.07 11.20
N PHE A 377 -27.63 24.36 10.22
CA PHE A 377 -27.99 24.93 8.92
C PHE A 377 -29.43 25.45 8.87
N ALA A 378 -30.29 25.01 9.79
CA ALA A 378 -31.69 25.42 9.91
C ALA A 378 -31.86 26.57 10.93
N ALA A 379 -32.94 27.35 10.80
CA ALA A 379 -33.36 28.28 11.86
C ALA A 379 -34.16 27.50 12.93
N PRO A 380 -34.01 27.78 14.26
CA PRO A 380 -33.47 28.98 14.87
C PRO A 380 -32.21 28.73 15.72
N ALA A 381 -31.18 28.03 15.21
CA ALA A 381 -29.95 27.87 15.98
C ALA A 381 -29.36 29.24 16.37
N THR A 382 -29.01 29.41 17.65
CA THR A 382 -28.51 30.69 18.19
C THR A 382 -27.24 31.13 17.46
N THR A 383 -27.09 32.44 17.23
CA THR A 383 -25.96 33.00 16.47
C THR A 383 -24.61 32.62 17.09
N ILE A 384 -24.52 32.47 18.42
CA ILE A 384 -23.32 32.07 19.14
C ILE A 384 -22.94 30.62 18.82
N ALA A 385 -23.87 29.66 18.98
CA ALA A 385 -23.60 28.24 18.75
C ALA A 385 -23.16 27.98 17.30
N ARG A 386 -23.77 28.66 16.33
CA ARG A 386 -23.37 28.59 14.93
C ARG A 386 -21.98 29.16 14.67
N THR A 387 -21.67 30.31 15.28
CA THR A 387 -20.35 30.93 15.12
C THR A 387 -19.25 30.04 15.71
N ALA A 388 -19.48 29.50 16.91
CA ALA A 388 -18.58 28.53 17.53
C ALA A 388 -18.38 27.27 16.68
N ALA A 389 -19.46 26.72 16.11
CA ALA A 389 -19.36 25.55 15.22
C ALA A 389 -18.58 25.83 13.93
N TYR A 390 -18.78 26.99 13.30
CA TYR A 390 -18.00 27.37 12.11
C TYR A 390 -16.53 27.64 12.44
N MET A 391 -16.24 28.26 13.58
CA MET A 391 -14.87 28.45 14.06
C MET A 391 -14.19 27.09 14.33
N ALA A 392 -14.86 26.18 15.03
CA ALA A 392 -14.34 24.84 15.30
C ALA A 392 -14.09 24.06 13.99
N ALA A 393 -15.01 24.13 13.03
CA ALA A 393 -14.84 23.51 11.72
C ALA A 393 -13.68 24.13 10.92
N GLY A 394 -13.51 25.46 10.99
CA GLY A 394 -12.41 26.17 10.35
C GLY A 394 -11.05 25.81 10.96
N ILE A 395 -10.96 25.76 12.29
CA ILE A 395 -9.76 25.34 13.02
C ILE A 395 -9.41 23.89 12.69
N TRP A 396 -10.39 22.99 12.75
CA TRP A 396 -10.17 21.57 12.43
C TRP A 396 -9.74 21.39 10.97
N GLY A 397 -10.39 22.09 10.03
CA GLY A 397 -10.02 22.04 8.61
C GLY A 397 -8.63 22.61 8.34
N GLY A 398 -8.26 23.71 9.01
CA GLY A 398 -6.92 24.27 8.96
C GLY A 398 -5.85 23.33 9.52
N ALA A 399 -6.12 22.72 10.68
CA ALA A 399 -5.24 21.71 11.26
C ALA A 399 -5.08 20.49 10.32
N ALA A 400 -6.17 20.02 9.71
CA ALA A 400 -6.14 18.90 8.79
C ALA A 400 -5.32 19.20 7.52
N LEU A 401 -5.47 20.41 6.94
CA LEU A 401 -4.64 20.87 5.82
C LEU A 401 -3.16 20.93 6.19
N LEU A 402 -2.83 21.51 7.36
CA LEU A 402 -1.46 21.57 7.85
C LEU A 402 -0.88 20.17 8.06
N THR A 403 -1.65 19.23 8.63
CA THR A 403 -1.21 17.84 8.80
C THR A 403 -0.98 17.16 7.46
N ALA A 404 -1.84 17.38 6.46
CA ALA A 404 -1.63 16.86 5.11
C ALA A 404 -0.33 17.41 4.49
N TRP A 405 -0.14 18.72 4.50
CA TRP A 405 1.05 19.36 3.93
C TRP A 405 2.34 19.02 4.68
N ALA A 406 2.28 18.78 5.99
CA ALA A 406 3.43 18.35 6.77
C ALA A 406 3.76 16.85 6.60
N THR A 407 2.75 16.03 6.29
CA THR A 407 2.91 14.57 6.23
C THR A 407 3.19 14.07 4.82
N VAL A 408 2.57 14.62 3.78
CA VAL A 408 2.75 14.17 2.39
C VAL A 408 4.22 14.17 1.95
N PRO A 409 5.05 15.20 2.24
CA PRO A 409 6.48 15.16 1.89
C PRO A 409 7.25 14.02 2.55
N LYS A 410 6.77 13.46 3.67
CA LYS A 410 7.39 12.31 4.32
C LYS A 410 7.19 11.01 3.54
N TRP A 411 6.19 10.97 2.65
CA TRP A 411 5.94 9.87 1.72
C TRP A 411 6.68 10.03 0.38
N GLN A 412 7.53 11.06 0.24
CA GLN A 412 8.15 11.39 -1.05
C GLN A 412 9.08 10.28 -1.58
N SER A 413 9.77 9.57 -0.70
CA SER A 413 10.70 8.49 -1.06
C SER A 413 10.82 7.50 0.09
N ASP A 414 11.29 6.29 -0.18
CA ASP A 414 11.60 5.29 0.85
C ASP A 414 12.52 5.86 1.94
N TYR A 415 13.53 6.62 1.53
CA TYR A 415 14.45 7.27 2.46
C TYR A 415 13.72 8.26 3.39
N SER A 416 12.85 9.10 2.85
CA SER A 416 12.09 10.09 3.64
C SER A 416 11.11 9.41 4.59
N LEU A 417 10.43 8.36 4.11
CA LEU A 417 9.46 7.59 4.87
C LEU A 417 10.12 6.90 6.06
N TRP A 418 11.18 6.14 5.82
CA TRP A 418 11.85 5.38 6.87
C TRP A 418 12.69 6.26 7.79
N SER A 419 13.26 7.36 7.29
CA SER A 419 13.92 8.35 8.15
C SER A 419 12.94 9.00 9.12
N TRP A 420 11.69 9.23 8.69
CA TRP A 420 10.65 9.74 9.56
C TRP A 420 10.26 8.72 10.63
N VAL A 421 9.97 7.47 10.26
CA VAL A 421 9.56 6.42 11.21
C VAL A 421 10.68 6.07 12.18
N TYR A 422 11.93 6.07 11.73
CA TYR A 422 13.10 5.78 12.56
C TYR A 422 13.27 6.78 13.71
N LYS A 423 12.83 8.04 13.56
CA LYS A 423 12.91 9.03 14.65
C LYS A 423 12.11 8.62 15.89
N THR A 424 11.02 7.86 15.72
CA THR A 424 10.16 7.44 16.83
C THR A 424 10.31 5.95 17.18
N HIS A 425 10.80 5.13 16.25
CA HIS A 425 10.88 3.66 16.41
C HIS A 425 12.24 3.07 16.01
N ALA A 426 13.34 3.74 16.36
CA ALA A 426 14.71 3.33 16.03
C ALA A 426 15.14 1.98 16.63
N ASP A 427 14.44 1.47 17.64
CA ASP A 427 14.67 0.20 18.33
C ASP A 427 14.09 -1.00 17.57
N ARG A 428 13.19 -0.78 16.61
CA ARG A 428 12.47 -1.86 15.92
C ARG A 428 13.29 -2.42 14.75
N PRO A 429 13.58 -3.74 14.70
CA PRO A 429 14.35 -4.35 13.61
C PRO A 429 13.76 -4.12 12.22
N PHE A 430 12.43 -4.10 12.10
CA PHE A 430 11.75 -3.80 10.85
C PHE A 430 12.05 -2.37 10.35
N VAL A 431 12.05 -1.39 11.24
CA VAL A 431 12.34 0.02 10.89
C VAL A 431 13.81 0.20 10.57
N GLN A 432 14.69 -0.44 11.35
CA GLN A 432 16.15 -0.45 11.10
C GLN A 432 16.47 -1.04 9.73
N LEU A 433 15.88 -2.19 9.38
CA LEU A 433 16.07 -2.85 8.09
C LEU A 433 15.62 -1.96 6.92
N ASN A 434 14.42 -1.39 7.01
CA ASN A 434 13.88 -0.58 5.92
C ASN A 434 14.65 0.74 5.75
N LEU A 435 15.03 1.43 6.83
CA LEU A 435 15.88 2.62 6.74
C LEU A 435 17.26 2.26 6.18
N LEU A 436 17.87 1.16 6.64
CA LEU A 436 19.17 0.73 6.14
C LEU A 436 19.11 0.46 4.63
N ASN A 437 18.09 -0.27 4.17
CA ASN A 437 17.89 -0.53 2.75
C ASN A 437 17.68 0.78 1.97
N ALA A 438 16.83 1.68 2.47
CA ALA A 438 16.56 2.96 1.83
C ALA A 438 17.79 3.86 1.75
N ALA A 439 18.62 3.91 2.81
CA ALA A 439 19.88 4.66 2.86
C ALA A 439 20.90 4.09 1.86
N VAL A 440 21.02 2.76 1.79
CA VAL A 440 21.86 2.07 0.80
C VAL A 440 21.42 2.41 -0.62
N MET A 441 20.11 2.35 -0.92
CA MET A 441 19.57 2.69 -2.24
C MET A 441 19.74 4.17 -2.59
N ALA A 442 19.64 5.07 -1.61
CA ALA A 442 19.87 6.51 -1.78
C ALA A 442 21.36 6.89 -1.90
N GLY A 443 22.28 5.95 -1.64
CA GLY A 443 23.73 6.22 -1.59
C GLY A 443 24.20 6.94 -0.33
N ASP A 444 23.34 7.10 0.67
CA ASP A 444 23.68 7.69 1.97
C ASP A 444 24.30 6.63 2.89
N LEU A 445 25.57 6.34 2.64
CA LEU A 445 26.33 5.35 3.41
C LEU A 445 26.58 5.79 4.85
N GLU A 446 26.52 7.09 5.13
CA GLU A 446 26.72 7.62 6.49
C GLU A 446 25.53 7.25 7.39
N THR A 447 24.30 7.52 6.95
CA THR A 447 23.10 7.07 7.66
C THR A 447 23.08 5.54 7.79
N ALA A 448 23.46 4.81 6.74
CA ALA A 448 23.53 3.35 6.78
C ALA A 448 24.48 2.84 7.88
N ARG A 449 25.68 3.42 8.01
CA ARG A 449 26.65 3.09 9.06
C ARG A 449 26.13 3.44 10.45
N GLN A 450 25.45 4.57 10.61
CA GLN A 450 24.84 4.96 11.90
C GLN A 450 23.78 3.95 12.34
N VAL A 451 22.94 3.47 11.42
CA VAL A 451 21.96 2.43 11.70
C VAL A 451 22.66 1.13 12.10
N ILE A 452 23.66 0.68 11.35
CA ILE A 452 24.43 -0.54 11.65
C ILE A 452 25.10 -0.45 13.04
N ALA A 453 25.75 0.69 13.34
CA ALA A 453 26.41 0.91 14.62
C ALA A 453 25.44 0.86 15.79
N ARG A 454 24.22 1.40 15.63
CA ARG A 454 23.17 1.35 16.65
C ARG A 454 22.60 -0.06 16.84
N VAL A 455 22.46 -0.81 15.76
CA VAL A 455 21.98 -2.20 15.82
C VAL A 455 22.98 -3.09 16.55
N GLY A 456 24.28 -2.90 16.30
CA GLY A 456 25.33 -3.76 16.85
C GLY A 456 25.23 -5.19 16.30
N GLU A 457 25.53 -6.18 17.16
CA GLU A 457 25.39 -7.58 16.78
C GLU A 457 23.91 -7.99 16.71
N THR A 458 23.51 -8.55 15.56
CA THR A 458 22.12 -8.97 15.33
C THR A 458 22.06 -10.36 14.71
N ARG A 459 21.05 -11.14 15.09
CA ARG A 459 20.71 -12.41 14.41
C ARG A 459 19.89 -12.20 13.15
N ASN A 460 19.43 -10.97 12.89
CA ASN A 460 18.64 -10.65 11.70
C ASN A 460 19.54 -10.75 10.46
N LEU A 461 19.35 -11.82 9.68
CA LEU A 461 20.13 -12.10 8.48
C LEU A 461 20.01 -10.98 7.43
N SER A 462 18.85 -10.31 7.31
CA SER A 462 18.65 -9.25 6.30
C SER A 462 19.47 -8.01 6.64
N ILE A 463 19.59 -7.68 7.94
CA ILE A 463 20.45 -6.58 8.38
C ILE A 463 21.93 -6.95 8.16
N ARG A 464 22.33 -8.18 8.52
CA ARG A 464 23.71 -8.67 8.27
C ARG A 464 24.07 -8.63 6.78
N LEU A 465 23.14 -9.02 5.92
CA LEU A 465 23.28 -8.94 4.46
C LEU A 465 23.58 -7.50 4.03
N LEU A 466 22.73 -6.55 4.44
CA LEU A 466 22.91 -5.14 4.11
C LEU A 466 24.16 -4.52 4.73
N THR A 467 24.63 -5.00 5.89
CA THR A 467 25.93 -4.62 6.44
C THR A 467 27.07 -5.01 5.49
N GLY A 468 27.01 -6.22 4.91
CA GLY A 468 27.93 -6.64 3.84
C GLY A 468 27.85 -5.74 2.61
N VAL A 469 26.63 -5.40 2.15
CA VAL A 469 26.41 -4.48 1.03
C VAL A 469 26.99 -3.09 1.31
N VAL A 470 26.81 -2.55 2.52
CA VAL A 470 27.39 -1.25 2.94
C VAL A 470 28.91 -1.29 2.93
N ALA A 471 29.53 -2.40 3.38
CA ALA A 471 30.98 -2.56 3.34
C ALA A 471 31.50 -2.56 1.89
N VAL A 472 30.85 -3.31 0.99
CA VAL A 472 31.18 -3.30 -0.45
C VAL A 472 31.07 -1.89 -1.03
N ARG A 473 29.95 -1.20 -0.81
CA ARG A 473 29.73 0.17 -1.31
C ARG A 473 30.65 1.22 -0.68
N SER A 474 31.21 0.92 0.48
CA SER A 474 32.21 1.74 1.16
C SER A 474 33.63 1.53 0.63
N GLY A 475 33.84 0.58 -0.30
CA GLY A 475 35.16 0.19 -0.81
C GLY A 475 35.88 -0.87 0.03
N GLU A 476 35.27 -1.38 1.11
CA GLU A 476 35.82 -2.43 1.96
C GLU A 476 35.55 -3.83 1.35
N PHE A 477 36.01 -4.07 0.13
CA PHE A 477 35.58 -5.22 -0.69
C PHE A 477 35.79 -6.58 -0.03
N GLU A 478 36.99 -6.87 0.49
CA GLU A 478 37.28 -8.17 1.14
C GLU A 478 36.45 -8.40 2.39
N ARG A 479 36.25 -7.36 3.20
CA ARG A 479 35.39 -7.41 4.38
C ARG A 479 33.94 -7.62 3.99
N GLY A 480 33.47 -6.92 2.95
CA GLY A 480 32.14 -7.09 2.38
C GLY A 480 31.90 -8.53 1.91
N ILE A 481 32.84 -9.11 1.15
CA ILE A 481 32.78 -10.51 0.72
C ILE A 481 32.67 -11.45 1.93
N ALA A 482 33.54 -11.30 2.93
CA ALA A 482 33.51 -12.16 4.12
C ALA A 482 32.18 -12.09 4.90
N LEU A 483 31.59 -10.89 5.04
CA LEU A 483 30.29 -10.70 5.68
C LEU A 483 29.15 -11.34 4.88
N LEU A 484 29.19 -11.19 3.55
CA LEU A 484 28.18 -11.77 2.67
C LEU A 484 28.26 -13.31 2.65
N ASP A 485 29.47 -13.87 2.64
CA ASP A 485 29.72 -15.32 2.70
C ASP A 485 29.12 -15.97 3.95
N ASP A 486 29.33 -15.34 5.10
CA ASP A 486 28.81 -15.76 6.40
C ASP A 486 27.26 -15.78 6.43
N VAL A 487 26.62 -14.78 5.81
CA VAL A 487 25.14 -14.75 5.67
C VAL A 487 24.66 -15.85 4.71
N MET A 488 25.31 -16.02 3.56
CA MET A 488 24.94 -17.05 2.58
C MET A 488 25.15 -18.47 3.11
N ALA A 489 26.16 -18.70 3.93
CA ALA A 489 26.37 -19.97 4.62
C ALA A 489 25.25 -20.26 5.64
N SER A 490 24.70 -19.21 6.27
CA SER A 490 23.61 -19.32 7.23
C SER A 490 22.24 -19.55 6.56
N GLN A 491 22.08 -19.21 5.28
CA GLN A 491 20.84 -19.36 4.51
C GLN A 491 21.13 -19.97 3.13
N PRO A 492 21.44 -21.28 3.06
CA PRO A 492 21.75 -21.93 1.80
C PRO A 492 20.55 -21.87 0.83
N LEU A 493 20.81 -21.41 -0.39
CA LEU A 493 19.81 -21.37 -1.44
C LEU A 493 19.41 -22.79 -1.86
N PRO A 494 18.11 -23.08 -2.04
CA PRO A 494 17.68 -24.37 -2.55
C PRO A 494 18.22 -24.58 -3.97
N VAL A 495 19.16 -25.50 -4.13
CA VAL A 495 19.66 -25.84 -5.47
C VAL A 495 18.53 -26.57 -6.18
N GLY A 496 17.83 -25.88 -7.08
CA GLY A 496 16.83 -26.52 -7.95
C GLY A 496 17.46 -27.74 -8.61
N GLY A 497 16.82 -28.90 -8.48
CA GLY A 497 17.39 -30.21 -8.81
C GLY A 497 18.18 -30.22 -10.12
N ALA A 498 19.49 -30.13 -10.00
CA ALA A 498 20.45 -30.39 -11.06
C ALA A 498 21.70 -30.90 -10.37
N ASP A 499 21.83 -32.23 -10.41
CA ASP A 499 23.05 -32.96 -10.14
C ASP A 499 24.22 -32.26 -10.86
N GLN A 500 25.26 -31.87 -10.12
CA GLN A 500 26.44 -31.15 -10.64
C GLN A 500 27.27 -31.96 -11.67
N ARG A 501 26.76 -33.10 -12.15
CA ARG A 501 27.49 -34.09 -12.95
C ARG A 501 27.12 -34.14 -14.43
N SER A 502 26.16 -33.36 -14.92
CA SER A 502 25.83 -33.35 -16.36
C SER A 502 26.12 -31.99 -16.99
N GLY A 503 27.23 -31.92 -17.70
CA GLY A 503 27.48 -30.86 -18.66
C GLY A 503 26.41 -30.88 -19.76
N GLY A 504 25.91 -29.70 -20.12
CA GLY A 504 25.06 -29.50 -21.29
C GLY A 504 23.60 -29.95 -21.10
N GLY A 505 22.81 -29.16 -20.38
CA GLY A 505 21.35 -29.32 -20.34
C GLY A 505 20.70 -28.00 -19.94
N SER A 506 19.76 -27.51 -20.74
CA SER A 506 19.03 -26.25 -20.52
C SER A 506 18.54 -26.13 -19.08
N ALA A 507 18.94 -25.05 -18.40
CA ALA A 507 18.53 -24.73 -17.04
C ALA A 507 17.00 -24.75 -16.94
N GLN A 508 16.42 -25.78 -16.34
CA GLN A 508 14.99 -25.78 -16.04
C GLN A 508 14.67 -24.57 -15.17
N ALA A 509 13.64 -23.83 -15.57
CA ALA A 509 13.20 -22.64 -14.88
C ALA A 509 12.79 -23.00 -13.44
N MET A 510 13.49 -22.43 -12.44
CA MET A 510 13.11 -22.55 -11.03
C MET A 510 11.62 -22.19 -10.83
N PRO A 511 10.86 -22.93 -10.00
CA PRO A 511 9.45 -22.62 -9.75
C PRO A 511 9.26 -21.16 -9.34
N LEU A 512 8.23 -20.52 -9.90
CA LEU A 512 7.95 -19.09 -9.70
C LEU A 512 7.94 -18.67 -8.22
N GLY A 513 7.29 -19.47 -7.36
CA GLY A 513 7.18 -19.16 -5.93
C GLY A 513 8.52 -19.11 -5.19
N LEU A 514 9.50 -19.93 -5.61
CA LEU A 514 10.86 -19.88 -5.06
C LEU A 514 11.64 -18.67 -5.58
N ARG A 515 11.40 -18.25 -6.83
CA ARG A 515 12.02 -17.04 -7.38
C ARG A 515 11.61 -15.81 -6.58
N ASP A 516 10.30 -15.62 -6.40
CA ASP A 516 9.76 -14.44 -5.72
C ASP A 516 10.22 -14.37 -4.25
N GLN A 517 10.38 -15.53 -3.59
CA GLN A 517 10.82 -15.60 -2.20
C GLN A 517 12.29 -15.21 -2.00
N TYR A 518 13.17 -15.60 -2.92
CA TYR A 518 14.62 -15.44 -2.75
C TYR A 518 15.23 -14.32 -3.62
N ALA A 519 14.48 -13.75 -4.57
CA ALA A 519 14.99 -12.74 -5.50
C ALA A 519 15.69 -11.57 -4.80
N TRP A 520 15.08 -11.00 -3.75
CA TRP A 520 15.71 -9.90 -2.99
C TRP A 520 17.03 -10.33 -2.34
N TRP A 521 17.07 -11.52 -1.73
CA TRP A 521 18.29 -12.05 -1.11
C TRP A 521 19.41 -12.24 -2.11
N VAL A 522 19.10 -12.82 -3.27
CA VAL A 522 20.10 -13.11 -4.29
C VAL A 522 20.60 -11.82 -4.94
N THR A 523 19.70 -10.90 -5.28
CA THR A 523 20.06 -9.62 -5.91
C THR A 523 20.88 -8.74 -4.98
N GLN A 524 20.56 -8.67 -3.69
CA GLN A 524 21.34 -7.87 -2.72
C GLN A 524 22.65 -8.58 -2.31
N GLY A 525 22.61 -9.89 -2.07
CA GLY A 525 23.77 -10.66 -1.60
C GLY A 525 24.78 -10.97 -2.68
N TYR A 526 24.40 -11.83 -3.62
CA TYR A 526 25.27 -12.24 -4.73
C TYR A 526 25.57 -11.07 -5.66
N GLY A 527 24.61 -10.15 -5.86
CA GLY A 527 24.85 -8.94 -6.64
C GLY A 527 25.95 -8.06 -6.04
N ALA A 528 25.88 -7.75 -4.74
CA ALA A 528 26.93 -6.96 -4.08
C ALA A 528 28.27 -7.70 -4.00
N ARG A 529 28.27 -9.03 -3.78
CA ARG A 529 29.50 -9.82 -3.81
C ARG A 529 30.14 -9.82 -5.20
N ALA A 530 29.33 -9.90 -6.26
CA ALA A 530 29.79 -9.75 -7.63
C ALA A 530 30.40 -8.37 -7.89
N GLU A 531 29.78 -7.29 -7.42
CA GLU A 531 30.34 -5.93 -7.50
C GLU A 531 31.72 -5.86 -6.83
N ALA A 532 31.87 -6.42 -5.63
CA ALA A 532 33.15 -6.48 -4.94
C ALA A 532 34.19 -7.29 -5.73
N HIS A 533 33.80 -8.42 -6.30
CA HIS A 533 34.68 -9.22 -7.15
C HIS A 533 35.11 -8.49 -8.42
N LEU A 534 34.21 -7.73 -9.06
CA LEU A 534 34.54 -6.91 -10.23
C LEU A 534 35.61 -5.85 -9.91
N GLU A 535 35.44 -5.13 -8.80
CA GLU A 535 36.40 -4.11 -8.36
C GLU A 535 37.75 -4.71 -7.94
N LEU A 536 37.78 -5.96 -7.48
CA LEU A 536 39.00 -6.72 -7.18
C LEU A 536 39.61 -7.43 -8.40
N GLY A 537 39.04 -7.31 -9.60
CA GLY A 537 39.50 -8.01 -10.81
C GLY A 537 39.24 -9.52 -10.82
N ARG A 538 38.38 -10.02 -9.92
CA ARG A 538 37.97 -11.43 -9.77
C ARG A 538 36.80 -11.78 -10.69
N TYR A 539 36.97 -11.59 -11.98
CA TYR A 539 35.86 -11.65 -12.96
C TYR A 539 35.16 -13.01 -13.04
N ALA A 540 35.89 -14.11 -12.88
CA ALA A 540 35.31 -15.46 -12.89
C ALA A 540 34.37 -15.70 -11.69
N GLN A 541 34.77 -15.24 -10.49
CA GLN A 541 33.94 -15.31 -9.29
C GLN A 541 32.70 -14.40 -9.43
N ALA A 542 32.88 -13.18 -9.95
CA ALA A 542 31.77 -12.28 -10.23
C ALA A 542 30.74 -12.92 -11.16
N LEU A 543 31.18 -13.60 -12.23
CA LEU A 543 30.28 -14.26 -13.17
C LEU A 543 29.49 -15.42 -12.51
N SER A 544 30.14 -16.20 -11.64
CA SER A 544 29.50 -17.26 -10.85
C SER A 544 28.39 -16.72 -9.95
N ASP A 545 28.62 -15.58 -9.30
CA ASP A 545 27.60 -14.92 -8.48
C ASP A 545 26.43 -14.41 -9.32
N LEU A 546 26.72 -13.85 -10.49
CA LEU A 546 25.71 -13.33 -11.39
C LEU A 546 24.91 -14.43 -12.11
N ASP A 547 25.44 -15.65 -12.20
CA ASP A 547 24.65 -16.84 -12.61
C ASP A 547 23.54 -17.14 -11.59
N TRP A 548 23.83 -17.04 -10.28
CA TRP A 548 22.81 -17.16 -9.25
C TRP A 548 21.75 -16.07 -9.37
N VAL A 549 22.17 -14.81 -9.53
CA VAL A 549 21.26 -13.67 -9.74
C VAL A 549 20.36 -13.91 -10.94
N ARG A 550 20.90 -14.29 -12.10
CA ARG A 550 20.10 -14.53 -13.32
C ARG A 550 19.18 -15.76 -13.21
N ARG A 551 19.53 -16.74 -12.37
CA ARG A 551 18.67 -17.92 -12.14
C ARG A 551 17.45 -17.59 -11.27
N TYR A 552 17.64 -16.80 -10.22
CA TYR A 552 16.60 -16.47 -9.25
C TYR A 552 15.80 -15.21 -9.62
N ALA A 553 16.46 -14.25 -10.29
CA ALA A 553 15.90 -12.99 -10.74
C ALA A 553 16.28 -12.76 -12.22
N PRO A 554 15.74 -13.57 -13.16
CA PRO A 554 16.06 -13.49 -14.59
C PRO A 554 15.64 -12.19 -15.26
N ASP A 555 14.82 -11.38 -14.58
CA ASP A 555 14.34 -10.08 -15.06
C ASP A 555 15.09 -8.91 -14.39
N TYR A 556 16.08 -9.20 -13.53
CA TYR A 556 16.87 -8.19 -12.84
C TYR A 556 17.98 -7.65 -13.76
N ALA A 557 17.70 -6.53 -14.42
CA ALA A 557 18.58 -5.90 -15.40
C ALA A 557 20.03 -5.71 -14.94
N PRO A 558 20.31 -5.24 -13.70
CA PRO A 558 21.69 -5.07 -13.23
C PRO A 558 22.49 -6.38 -13.21
N GLY A 559 21.83 -7.54 -13.03
CA GLY A 559 22.50 -8.84 -13.08
C GLY A 559 23.15 -9.13 -14.43
N TYR A 560 22.49 -8.78 -15.53
CA TYR A 560 23.06 -8.92 -16.89
C TYR A 560 24.09 -7.84 -17.20
N LEU A 561 23.85 -6.62 -16.74
CA LEU A 561 24.77 -5.50 -16.95
C LEU A 561 26.12 -5.78 -16.28
N LEU A 562 26.13 -6.18 -15.01
CA LEU A 562 27.34 -6.58 -14.29
C LEU A 562 27.99 -7.81 -14.92
N ALA A 563 27.21 -8.75 -15.46
CA ALA A 563 27.75 -9.93 -16.13
C ALA A 563 28.47 -9.55 -17.42
N SER A 564 27.97 -8.55 -18.15
CA SER A 564 28.66 -8.01 -19.33
C SER A 564 30.05 -7.45 -18.96
N VAL A 565 30.15 -6.71 -17.85
CA VAL A 565 31.43 -6.18 -17.36
C VAL A 565 32.40 -7.29 -16.96
N ALA A 566 31.91 -8.33 -16.25
CA ALA A 566 32.73 -9.49 -15.90
C ALA A 566 33.27 -10.20 -17.17
N LEU A 567 32.42 -10.39 -18.18
CA LEU A 567 32.79 -11.03 -19.44
C LEU A 567 33.80 -10.20 -20.23
N TYR A 568 33.66 -8.87 -20.24
CA TYR A 568 34.67 -7.98 -20.81
C TYR A 568 36.01 -8.08 -20.08
N GLY A 569 36.01 -8.17 -18.75
CA GLY A 569 37.23 -8.39 -17.96
C GLY A 569 37.92 -9.74 -18.25
N LEU A 570 37.17 -10.74 -18.71
CA LEU A 570 37.68 -12.04 -19.18
C LEU A 570 38.07 -12.04 -20.67
N ASP A 571 38.11 -10.87 -21.33
CA ASP A 571 38.34 -10.67 -22.77
C ASP A 571 37.33 -11.41 -23.69
N ARG A 572 36.11 -11.67 -23.20
CA ARG A 572 35.02 -12.34 -23.94
C ARG A 572 34.05 -11.33 -24.54
N LEU A 573 34.47 -10.64 -25.60
CA LEU A 573 33.72 -9.56 -26.25
C LEU A 573 32.28 -9.95 -26.64
N ASP A 574 32.12 -11.03 -27.41
CA ASP A 574 30.80 -11.41 -27.97
C ASP A 574 29.80 -11.82 -26.87
N ASP A 575 30.28 -12.52 -25.84
CA ASP A 575 29.45 -12.89 -24.69
C ASP A 575 29.04 -11.66 -23.88
N GLY A 576 29.96 -10.72 -23.69
CA GLY A 576 29.69 -9.45 -23.02
C GLY A 576 28.67 -8.60 -23.78
N ASP A 577 28.80 -8.51 -25.10
CA ASP A 577 27.86 -7.79 -25.97
C ASP A 577 26.45 -8.41 -25.89
N ARG A 578 26.34 -9.75 -25.89
CA ARG A 578 25.07 -10.47 -25.69
C ARG A 578 24.46 -10.20 -24.31
N ALA A 579 25.25 -10.27 -23.24
CA ALA A 579 24.77 -9.99 -21.89
C ALA A 579 24.30 -8.54 -21.75
N TYR A 580 25.00 -7.58 -22.36
CA TYR A 580 24.57 -6.19 -22.40
C TYR A 580 23.25 -6.00 -23.15
N GLN A 581 23.11 -6.59 -24.33
CA GLN A 581 21.86 -6.52 -25.10
C GLN A 581 20.68 -7.08 -24.31
N GLN A 582 20.90 -8.15 -23.54
CA GLN A 582 19.89 -8.70 -22.65
C GLN A 582 19.54 -7.72 -21.52
N ALA A 583 20.53 -7.06 -20.91
CA ALA A 583 20.30 -6.03 -19.89
C ALA A 583 19.46 -4.86 -20.42
N GLU A 584 19.79 -4.38 -21.63
CA GLU A 584 19.14 -3.23 -22.28
C GLU A 584 17.63 -3.44 -22.49
N GLN A 585 17.21 -4.69 -22.73
CA GLN A 585 15.79 -5.04 -22.91
C GLN A 585 14.94 -4.78 -21.65
N PHE A 586 15.54 -4.83 -20.46
CA PHE A 586 14.85 -4.64 -19.19
C PHE A 586 14.83 -3.18 -18.71
N TYR A 587 15.72 -2.33 -19.23
CA TYR A 587 15.73 -0.91 -18.89
C TYR A 587 14.71 -0.12 -19.72
N PHE A 588 14.11 0.89 -19.07
CA PHE A 588 13.28 1.90 -19.74
C PHE A 588 14.07 2.59 -20.85
N VAL A 589 13.39 2.96 -21.95
CA VAL A 589 14.02 3.59 -23.12
C VAL A 589 14.80 4.85 -22.71
N GLU A 590 14.24 5.62 -21.78
CA GLU A 590 14.81 6.84 -21.22
C GLU A 590 16.10 6.59 -20.43
N LYS A 591 16.32 5.36 -19.94
CA LYS A 591 17.49 4.95 -19.15
C LYS A 591 18.57 4.25 -19.96
N ARG A 592 18.31 3.88 -21.22
CA ARG A 592 19.28 3.16 -22.06
C ARG A 592 20.56 3.97 -22.30
N ALA A 593 20.45 5.30 -22.43
CA ALA A 593 21.61 6.17 -22.59
C ALA A 593 22.52 6.19 -21.33
N ASP A 594 21.93 6.11 -20.13
CA ASP A 594 22.69 6.04 -18.87
C ASP A 594 23.41 4.69 -18.78
N VAL A 595 22.74 3.61 -19.19
CA VAL A 595 23.27 2.23 -19.17
C VAL A 595 24.40 2.04 -20.17
N ASP A 596 24.28 2.58 -21.38
CA ASP A 596 25.35 2.55 -22.39
C ASP A 596 26.59 3.32 -21.90
N ARG A 597 26.37 4.50 -21.31
CA ARG A 597 27.44 5.30 -20.69
C ARG A 597 28.15 4.54 -19.58
N PHE A 598 27.41 3.85 -18.71
CA PHE A 598 27.97 3.00 -17.67
C PHE A 598 28.85 1.89 -18.26
N ARG A 599 28.37 1.19 -19.29
CA ARG A 599 29.13 0.14 -19.98
C ARG A 599 30.45 0.68 -20.54
N VAL A 600 30.42 1.79 -21.27
CA VAL A 600 31.62 2.38 -21.85
C VAL A 600 32.61 2.77 -20.76
N GLN A 601 32.15 3.43 -19.69
CA GLN A 601 33.00 3.81 -18.55
C GLN A 601 33.59 2.60 -17.82
N ALA A 602 32.86 1.51 -17.70
CA ALA A 602 33.38 0.27 -17.13
C ALA A 602 34.51 -0.31 -17.99
N VAL A 603 34.35 -0.35 -19.32
CA VAL A 603 35.40 -0.84 -20.23
C VAL A 603 36.62 0.08 -20.25
N VAL A 604 36.43 1.40 -20.22
CA VAL A 604 37.54 2.36 -20.10
C VAL A 604 38.36 2.07 -18.83
N ARG A 605 37.69 1.82 -17.68
CA ARG A 605 38.38 1.42 -16.45
C ARG A 605 39.16 0.12 -16.61
N LEU A 606 38.57 -0.91 -17.21
CA LEU A 606 39.26 -2.18 -17.50
C LEU A 606 40.51 -1.98 -18.37
N CYS A 607 40.41 -1.12 -19.40
CA CYS A 607 41.51 -0.84 -20.31
C CYS A 607 42.61 0.05 -19.71
N SER A 608 42.34 0.70 -18.58
CA SER A 608 43.31 1.51 -17.85
C SER A 608 44.15 0.71 -16.84
N ALA A 609 43.80 -0.57 -16.61
CA ALA A 609 44.51 -1.43 -15.68
C ALA A 609 45.91 -1.80 -16.21
N SER A 610 46.90 -1.83 -15.31
CA SER A 610 48.30 -2.15 -15.64
C SER A 610 48.56 -3.64 -15.84
N THR A 611 47.68 -4.51 -15.33
CA THR A 611 47.79 -5.98 -15.40
C THR A 611 46.43 -6.60 -15.71
N GLY A 612 46.39 -7.61 -16.59
CA GLY A 612 45.14 -8.31 -16.94
C GLY A 612 44.22 -7.54 -17.89
N ARG A 613 44.79 -6.68 -18.75
CA ARG A 613 44.06 -5.88 -19.74
C ARG A 613 43.39 -6.79 -20.80
N PRO A 614 42.08 -6.63 -21.08
CA PRO A 614 41.39 -7.40 -22.11
C PRO A 614 41.62 -6.79 -23.51
N ASP A 615 42.69 -7.21 -24.19
CA ASP A 615 43.16 -6.59 -25.44
C ASP A 615 42.16 -6.65 -26.59
N THR A 616 41.36 -7.70 -26.70
CA THR A 616 40.34 -7.83 -27.75
C THR A 616 39.22 -6.83 -27.50
N VAL A 617 38.74 -6.75 -26.27
CA VAL A 617 37.70 -5.80 -25.87
C VAL A 617 38.18 -4.36 -25.99
N CYS A 618 39.38 -4.04 -25.49
CA CYS A 618 39.92 -2.69 -25.54
C CYS A 618 40.09 -2.17 -26.97
N ARG A 619 40.58 -3.01 -27.90
CA ARG A 619 40.69 -2.64 -29.32
C ARG A 619 39.32 -2.41 -29.95
N ALA A 620 38.35 -3.26 -29.64
CA ALA A 620 36.99 -3.13 -30.17
C ALA A 620 36.26 -1.88 -29.64
N PHE A 621 36.41 -1.55 -28.35
CA PHE A 621 35.78 -0.36 -27.78
C PHE A 621 36.49 0.94 -28.19
N ALA A 622 37.81 0.93 -28.30
CA ALA A 622 38.55 2.09 -28.80
C ALA A 622 38.19 2.44 -30.26
N SER A 623 37.85 1.44 -31.09
CA SER A 623 37.37 1.69 -32.46
C SER A 623 35.92 2.17 -32.51
N ARG A 624 35.05 1.64 -31.63
CA ARG A 624 33.63 2.04 -31.52
C ARG A 624 33.45 3.42 -30.87
N PHE A 625 34.30 3.79 -29.91
CA PHE A 625 34.15 4.99 -29.08
C PHE A 625 35.47 5.80 -28.96
N PRO A 626 36.06 6.27 -30.07
CA PRO A 626 37.41 6.82 -30.09
C PRO A 626 37.61 8.03 -29.16
N GLU A 627 36.58 8.87 -28.99
CA GLU A 627 36.62 10.06 -28.12
C GLU A 627 36.82 9.71 -26.63
N GLN A 628 36.26 8.59 -26.16
CA GLN A 628 36.34 8.21 -24.73
C GLN A 628 37.65 7.52 -24.37
N PHE A 629 38.44 7.09 -25.35
CA PHE A 629 39.73 6.42 -25.17
C PHE A 629 40.93 7.33 -25.52
N LYS A 630 40.70 8.63 -25.75
CA LYS A 630 41.76 9.62 -26.02
C LYS A 630 42.70 9.73 -24.81
N GLY A 631 44.01 9.54 -25.03
CA GLY A 631 45.05 9.63 -24.00
C GLY A 631 45.49 8.31 -23.38
N MET A 632 44.81 7.20 -23.69
CA MET A 632 45.23 5.85 -23.30
C MET A 632 46.20 5.33 -24.39
N SER A 633 47.51 5.57 -24.23
CA SER A 633 48.53 5.12 -25.19
C SER A 633 48.48 3.59 -25.37
N ARG A 634 48.68 3.14 -26.61
CA ARG A 634 48.63 1.72 -27.02
C ARG A 634 49.43 0.81 -26.10
#